data_AF-A0A3Q1EN42-F1
#
_entry.id   AF-A0A3Q1EN42-F1
#
_cell.length_a   1.000
_cell.length_b   1.000
_cell.length_c   1.000
_cell.angle_alpha   90.00
_cell.angle_beta   90.00
_cell.angle_gamma   90.00
#
_symmetry.space_group_name_H-M   'P 1'
#
loop_
_entity.id
_entity.type
_entity.pdbx_description
1 polymer ?
#
loop_
_entity_poly.entity_id
_entity_poly.type
_entity_poly.pdbx_seq_one_letter_code
_entity_poly.pdbx_strand_id
1 'polypeptide(L)'
;MQQRYVEVPWRRRWSLPMCILYFMIILLPLPPVMLHPQCLDFKPPFRPRRELEFCVMYKEFGCCDYEKDQELMTKYYQIMDNFDDHGYANCASFVLELLCQECSPYAAHLFDAEDPSTPVRTIPGLCPDYCSQFWRKCSVVIPLLSDDPHIAKVRENQTRLCKYLELDDMDYCYPHLLSNQKLTQHLGRVQSDSHGCLQLCLEEVANGLQNPLAMVYANDGTHRFFVAEQVGLVWTFLPDRSKLERPFLNITKTVLTSSWEGDERGFLGLTFHPKYKYNGKLYVYYSVEVDFNERIRISEFRVSANDMNVVDHASERVILEIDEPASNHNGGQLLFADDGYLYIFTGDGGMAGDPFGKYGNAQNKSSLLGKVLRIDVDDNERGPLYRIPPDNPFIHEWGARPEIYAYGVRNMWRCSVDRGDPWTKEGKGRIFCGDVGQNKFEEIDIIERGRNYGWRAREGFSCYDKKLCANSSLDDVLPIYAYPHKMGKSVTGGYVYRGCEYPNLNGMYIFGDFMSGRLMSLREDKSTGEWKYNEICMGVGLTCAFPGLINNYHQYIISFAEDESGELYFMSTEVPSATSPTGVIYKVVDPSSPPFKHLTVSILKSVHFWFIFIFGLLSLPLALIGVQPPHTKKPQPTKSHDWLQELIDGLGDEELKMTTPIPTTTTTKPHRNSRRKGRRRKGKSRTVSAPELQNGAVRLVGDEHGRSDRGRVEIYINGEWGTVCDDLWTIQNARVVCHQLGFQFALTAAKNSEFGEGKDLRILLDDVQCEGTESSLLDCKHAGVAIHNCAHYEDAGVVCGNSDYVVKV
;
A
#
# COMPACT_ATOMS: atom_id res chain seq x y z
N MET A 1 40.66 -16.34 63.32
CA MET A 1 40.93 -15.59 64.57
C MET A 1 40.19 -14.26 64.45
N GLN A 2 39.12 -13.96 65.18
CA GLN A 2 38.96 -13.84 66.65
C GLN A 2 39.29 -12.43 67.19
N GLN A 3 38.33 -11.51 66.96
CA GLN A 3 37.76 -10.51 67.88
C GLN A 3 38.61 -9.56 68.79
N ARG A 4 38.21 -8.27 68.74
CA ARG A 4 38.15 -7.19 69.78
C ARG A 4 39.42 -6.38 70.12
N TYR A 5 39.28 -5.05 70.16
CA TYR A 5 39.04 -4.14 71.32
C TYR A 5 38.31 -2.86 70.77
N VAL A 6 37.15 -2.37 71.27
CA VAL A 6 36.87 -1.50 72.45
C VAL A 6 37.35 -0.04 72.19
N GLU A 7 36.58 1.08 72.23
CA GLU A 7 35.57 1.61 73.19
C GLU A 7 34.32 2.35 72.57
N VAL A 8 33.51 3.02 73.41
CA VAL A 8 32.17 3.64 73.18
C VAL A 8 32.12 5.05 73.82
N PRO A 9 31.63 6.15 73.18
CA PRO A 9 30.36 6.79 73.65
C PRO A 9 29.53 7.64 72.63
N TRP A 10 28.25 8.03 72.82
CA TRP A 10 27.08 7.65 73.69
C TRP A 10 25.78 8.35 73.15
N ARG A 11 24.55 7.79 73.38
CA ARG A 11 23.17 8.40 73.32
C ARG A 11 22.67 9.06 72.00
N ARG A 12 21.37 9.20 71.68
CA ARG A 12 20.05 8.54 71.92
C ARG A 12 18.98 9.44 71.24
N ARG A 13 18.04 8.84 70.49
CA ARG A 13 16.58 9.09 70.25
C ARG A 13 15.95 10.46 70.65
N TRP A 14 14.86 10.95 70.02
CA TRP A 14 13.43 10.58 70.22
C TRP A 14 12.59 11.29 69.10
N SER A 15 11.76 10.58 68.30
CA SER A 15 10.28 10.43 68.36
C SER A 15 9.46 11.31 67.37
N LEU A 16 8.30 10.80 66.90
CA LEU A 16 7.44 11.32 65.81
C LEU A 16 6.82 12.72 66.03
N PRO A 17 6.29 13.36 64.97
CA PRO A 17 4.83 13.48 64.90
C PRO A 17 4.17 13.29 63.51
N MET A 18 2.87 12.97 63.54
CA MET A 18 1.79 13.15 62.54
C MET A 18 2.11 13.36 61.04
N CYS A 19 1.73 12.38 60.20
CA CYS A 19 1.25 12.64 58.82
C CYS A 19 0.43 11.47 58.20
N ILE A 20 -0.32 10.71 59.00
CA ILE A 20 -1.01 9.45 58.57
C ILE A 20 -2.52 9.66 58.26
N LEU A 21 -2.98 10.89 58.01
CA LEU A 21 -4.42 11.20 57.94
C LEU A 21 -4.90 11.98 56.70
N TYR A 22 -4.12 11.96 55.60
CA TYR A 22 -4.51 12.56 54.31
C TYR A 22 -4.25 11.68 53.07
N PHE A 23 -4.13 10.36 53.25
CA PHE A 23 -3.88 9.39 52.17
C PHE A 23 -4.94 8.27 52.07
N MET A 24 -6.18 8.57 52.45
CA MET A 24 -7.29 7.59 52.53
C MET A 24 -8.63 8.08 51.95
N ILE A 25 -8.66 9.15 51.14
CA ILE A 25 -9.89 9.63 50.47
C ILE A 25 -9.64 10.10 49.01
N ILE A 26 -8.89 9.33 48.21
CA ILE A 26 -9.05 9.30 46.73
C ILE A 26 -8.84 7.85 46.25
N LEU A 27 -9.72 6.96 46.68
CA LEU A 27 -9.96 5.65 46.06
C LEU A 27 -11.47 5.48 45.89
N LEU A 28 -12.06 6.37 45.09
CA LEU A 28 -13.26 5.98 44.37
C LEU A 28 -12.83 4.94 43.33
N PRO A 29 -13.42 3.73 43.30
CA PRO A 29 -13.24 2.88 42.14
C PRO A 29 -13.81 3.65 40.95
N LEU A 30 -12.97 3.91 39.95
CA LEU A 30 -13.50 4.07 38.60
C LEU A 30 -14.33 2.79 38.35
N PRO A 31 -15.58 2.88 37.86
CA PRO A 31 -16.26 1.68 37.41
C PRO A 31 -15.32 1.01 36.40
N PRO A 32 -15.12 -0.32 36.47
CA PRO A 32 -14.40 -1.00 35.41
C PRO A 32 -15.10 -0.62 34.10
N VAL A 33 -14.34 -0.13 33.13
CA VAL A 33 -14.83 -0.08 31.76
C VAL A 33 -15.11 -1.54 31.43
N MET A 34 -16.39 -1.90 31.36
CA MET A 34 -16.78 -3.24 30.92
C MET A 34 -16.44 -3.32 29.44
N LEU A 35 -15.23 -3.78 29.16
CA LEU A 35 -14.82 -4.27 27.87
C LEU A 35 -15.82 -5.38 27.53
N HIS A 36 -16.68 -5.11 26.53
CA HIS A 36 -17.63 -6.12 26.11
C HIS A 36 -16.82 -7.26 25.49
N PRO A 37 -17.15 -8.53 25.80
CA PRO A 37 -16.60 -9.66 25.08
C PRO A 37 -16.82 -9.50 23.57
N GLN A 38 -15.73 -9.50 22.84
CA GLN A 38 -15.68 -9.40 21.39
C GLN A 38 -14.51 -10.25 20.89
N CYS A 39 -14.65 -10.86 19.72
CA CYS A 39 -13.49 -11.32 18.92
C CYS A 39 -12.66 -10.14 18.34
N LEU A 40 -12.93 -8.90 18.76
CA LEU A 40 -12.26 -7.66 18.30
C LEU A 40 -10.94 -7.38 19.03
N ASP A 41 -10.64 -8.03 20.15
CA ASP A 41 -9.37 -7.87 20.88
C ASP A 41 -8.21 -8.66 20.23
N PHE A 42 -7.93 -8.39 18.95
CA PHE A 42 -6.67 -8.63 18.18
C PHE A 42 -5.80 -9.87 18.45
N LYS A 43 -6.37 -10.98 18.96
CA LYS A 43 -5.62 -12.17 19.35
C LYS A 43 -6.37 -13.44 19.01
N PRO A 44 -5.96 -14.18 17.96
CA PRO A 44 -6.26 -15.59 17.83
C PRO A 44 -6.09 -16.35 19.16
N PRO A 45 -6.89 -17.41 19.39
CA PRO A 45 -6.77 -18.55 18.48
C PRO A 45 -8.08 -19.25 18.11
N PHE A 46 -8.25 -19.50 16.82
CA PHE A 46 -9.23 -20.48 16.27
C PHE A 46 -8.91 -21.94 16.65
N ARG A 47 -7.85 -22.17 17.45
CA ARG A 47 -7.51 -23.42 18.16
C ARG A 47 -6.67 -23.10 19.40
N PRO A 48 -7.27 -23.01 20.60
CA PRO A 48 -6.54 -22.65 21.81
C PRO A 48 -5.49 -23.69 22.19
N ARG A 49 -4.33 -23.21 22.69
CA ARG A 49 -3.15 -24.05 22.99
C ARG A 49 -3.43 -25.15 24.02
N ARG A 50 -4.41 -24.90 24.88
CA ARG A 50 -5.05 -25.84 25.81
C ARG A 50 -6.50 -25.90 25.38
N GLU A 51 -7.10 -27.09 25.35
CA GLU A 51 -8.53 -27.22 25.03
C GLU A 51 -9.37 -26.36 26.00
N LEU A 52 -10.44 -25.76 25.48
CA LEU A 52 -11.43 -25.08 26.31
C LEU A 52 -12.06 -26.10 27.26
N GLU A 53 -12.20 -25.74 28.53
CA GLU A 53 -12.75 -26.60 29.58
C GLU A 53 -14.24 -26.29 29.82
N PHE A 54 -14.68 -25.06 29.53
CA PHE A 54 -16.06 -24.61 29.70
C PHE A 54 -16.80 -24.48 28.36
N CYS A 55 -16.35 -23.61 27.46
CA CYS A 55 -16.96 -23.36 26.15
C CYS A 55 -16.49 -24.37 25.07
N VAL A 56 -16.52 -25.66 25.42
CA VAL A 56 -16.05 -26.80 24.61
C VAL A 56 -16.58 -26.83 23.18
N MET A 57 -17.77 -26.26 22.93
CA MET A 57 -18.40 -26.19 21.61
C MET A 57 -17.62 -25.34 20.59
N TYR A 58 -16.74 -24.45 21.08
CA TYR A 58 -15.93 -23.54 20.27
C TYR A 58 -14.45 -23.95 20.17
N LYS A 59 -14.06 -25.09 20.74
CA LYS A 59 -12.65 -25.52 20.84
C LYS A 59 -11.91 -25.70 19.50
N GLU A 60 -12.64 -25.85 18.40
CA GLU A 60 -12.06 -26.09 17.06
C GLU A 60 -12.11 -24.90 16.11
N PHE A 61 -12.88 -23.84 16.43
CA PHE A 61 -13.16 -22.73 15.49
C PHE A 61 -13.60 -21.40 16.13
N GLY A 62 -13.68 -21.27 17.45
CA GLY A 62 -14.05 -20.03 18.12
C GLY A 62 -12.85 -19.18 18.56
N CYS A 63 -13.11 -17.97 19.06
CA CYS A 63 -12.08 -16.96 19.36
C CYS A 63 -11.49 -17.06 20.77
N CYS A 64 -12.13 -17.77 21.71
CA CYS A 64 -11.69 -17.78 23.10
C CYS A 64 -10.37 -18.53 23.29
N ASP A 65 -9.50 -17.95 24.11
CA ASP A 65 -8.40 -18.67 24.74
C ASP A 65 -8.80 -19.24 26.11
N TYR A 66 -7.84 -19.87 26.79
CA TYR A 66 -8.07 -20.44 28.11
C TYR A 66 -8.41 -19.39 29.17
N GLU A 67 -7.86 -18.17 29.11
CA GLU A 67 -8.12 -17.14 30.12
C GLU A 67 -9.55 -16.63 30.00
N LYS A 68 -10.03 -16.38 28.78
CA LYS A 68 -11.41 -16.00 28.51
C LYS A 68 -12.41 -17.11 28.87
N ASP A 69 -12.06 -18.37 28.60
CA ASP A 69 -12.86 -19.53 28.99
C ASP A 69 -13.02 -19.66 30.52
N GLN A 70 -11.95 -19.39 31.28
CA GLN A 70 -12.01 -19.36 32.75
C GLN A 70 -12.78 -18.15 33.29
N GLU A 71 -12.72 -16.98 32.63
CA GLU A 71 -13.58 -15.83 32.97
C GLU A 71 -15.07 -16.18 32.79
N LEU A 72 -15.41 -16.78 31.65
CA LEU A 72 -16.76 -17.23 31.34
C LEU A 72 -17.26 -18.30 32.31
N MET A 73 -16.42 -19.27 32.64
CA MET A 73 -16.68 -20.28 33.66
C MET A 73 -16.94 -19.65 35.03
N THR A 74 -16.17 -18.61 35.40
CA THR A 74 -16.35 -17.88 36.67
C THR A 74 -17.68 -17.11 36.68
N LYS A 75 -17.99 -16.39 35.59
CA LYS A 75 -19.25 -15.65 35.39
C LYS A 75 -20.47 -16.59 35.42
N TYR A 76 -20.34 -17.79 34.84
CA TYR A 76 -21.34 -18.84 34.91
C TYR A 76 -21.65 -19.24 36.36
N TYR A 77 -20.65 -19.63 37.15
CA TYR A 77 -20.90 -20.04 38.55
C TYR A 77 -21.47 -18.90 39.39
N GLN A 78 -20.99 -17.66 39.22
CA GLN A 78 -21.56 -16.49 39.89
C GLN A 78 -23.05 -16.28 39.58
N ILE A 79 -23.50 -16.55 38.35
CA ILE A 79 -24.92 -16.52 38.00
C ILE A 79 -25.66 -17.70 38.64
N MET A 80 -25.12 -18.92 38.50
CA MET A 80 -25.76 -20.14 38.98
C MET A 80 -25.92 -20.22 40.51
N ASP A 81 -25.03 -19.58 41.28
CA ASP A 81 -25.12 -19.47 42.75
C ASP A 81 -26.38 -18.74 43.26
N ASN A 82 -27.13 -18.07 42.36
CA ASN A 82 -28.41 -17.41 42.69
C ASN A 82 -29.63 -18.36 42.60
N PHE A 83 -29.43 -19.62 42.21
CA PHE A 83 -30.51 -20.58 41.93
C PHE A 83 -30.49 -21.79 42.86
N ASP A 84 -31.68 -22.34 43.12
CA ASP A 84 -31.83 -23.66 43.75
C ASP A 84 -31.66 -24.79 42.72
N ASP A 85 -31.71 -26.06 43.16
CA ASP A 85 -31.57 -27.23 42.28
C ASP A 85 -32.55 -27.21 41.08
N HIS A 86 -33.74 -26.66 41.27
CA HIS A 86 -34.77 -26.56 40.23
C HIS A 86 -34.47 -25.43 39.25
N GLY A 87 -34.04 -24.26 39.72
CA GLY A 87 -33.54 -23.18 38.88
C GLY A 87 -32.32 -23.63 38.07
N TYR A 88 -31.36 -24.29 38.73
CA TYR A 88 -30.17 -24.86 38.09
C TYR A 88 -30.54 -25.81 36.95
N ALA A 89 -31.41 -26.80 37.21
CA ALA A 89 -31.85 -27.78 36.22
C ALA A 89 -32.57 -27.16 34.99
N ASN A 90 -33.22 -26.01 35.15
CA ASN A 90 -33.90 -25.31 34.05
C ASN A 90 -33.01 -24.29 33.31
N CYS A 91 -32.01 -23.70 33.99
CA CYS A 91 -31.22 -22.59 33.47
C CYS A 91 -29.80 -22.95 33.01
N ALA A 92 -29.15 -23.95 33.61
CA ALA A 92 -27.72 -24.23 33.42
C ALA A 92 -27.28 -24.28 31.95
N SER A 93 -28.00 -25.02 31.10
CA SER A 93 -27.68 -25.12 29.66
C SER A 93 -27.77 -23.77 28.96
N PHE A 94 -28.87 -23.03 29.18
CA PHE A 94 -29.07 -21.71 28.55
C PHE A 94 -27.99 -20.71 28.98
N VAL A 95 -27.65 -20.65 30.27
CA VAL A 95 -26.63 -19.71 30.76
C VAL A 95 -25.27 -20.03 30.15
N LEU A 96 -24.87 -21.32 30.14
CA LEU A 96 -23.63 -21.75 29.49
C LEU A 96 -23.60 -21.40 28.00
N GLU A 97 -24.64 -21.78 27.27
CA GLU A 97 -24.74 -21.56 25.82
C GLU A 97 -24.72 -20.08 25.44
N LEU A 98 -25.44 -19.23 26.18
CA LEU A 98 -25.49 -17.77 25.96
C LEU A 98 -24.15 -17.10 26.28
N LEU A 99 -23.51 -17.47 27.39
CA LEU A 99 -22.18 -16.96 27.75
C LEU A 99 -21.12 -17.39 26.73
N CYS A 100 -21.17 -18.63 26.26
CA CYS A 100 -20.21 -19.11 25.26
C CYS A 100 -20.36 -18.46 23.87
N GLN A 101 -21.43 -17.69 23.59
CA GLN A 101 -21.50 -16.91 22.36
C GLN A 101 -20.43 -15.81 22.28
N GLU A 102 -19.87 -15.40 23.43
CA GLU A 102 -18.66 -14.56 23.50
C GLU A 102 -17.45 -15.19 22.77
N CYS A 103 -17.43 -16.53 22.64
CA CYS A 103 -16.41 -17.30 21.92
C CYS A 103 -16.75 -17.59 20.45
N SER A 104 -17.94 -17.23 19.98
CA SER A 104 -18.38 -17.52 18.62
C SER A 104 -17.55 -16.75 17.59
N PRO A 105 -17.12 -17.35 16.46
CA PRO A 105 -16.48 -16.59 15.38
C PRO A 105 -17.40 -15.48 14.83
N TYR A 106 -18.72 -15.61 15.02
CA TYR A 106 -19.74 -14.62 14.66
C TYR A 106 -20.19 -13.76 15.85
N ALA A 107 -19.40 -13.65 16.92
CA ALA A 107 -19.74 -12.82 18.08
C ALA A 107 -20.05 -11.36 17.68
N ALA A 108 -19.36 -10.80 16.68
CA ALA A 108 -19.61 -9.45 16.20
C ALA A 108 -21.06 -9.27 15.68
N HIS A 109 -21.52 -10.13 14.76
CA HIS A 109 -22.93 -10.18 14.33
C HIS A 109 -23.89 -10.47 15.49
N LEU A 110 -23.59 -11.48 16.33
CA LEU A 110 -24.47 -11.91 17.42
C LEU A 110 -24.75 -10.81 18.45
N PHE A 111 -23.81 -9.89 18.65
CA PHE A 111 -23.94 -8.80 19.62
C PHE A 111 -24.13 -7.41 18.95
N ASP A 112 -24.47 -7.34 17.66
CA ASP A 112 -24.56 -6.09 16.86
C ASP A 112 -23.29 -5.18 16.99
N ALA A 113 -22.11 -5.78 17.19
CA ALA A 113 -20.86 -5.08 17.49
C ALA A 113 -20.02 -4.71 16.25
N GLU A 114 -20.59 -4.85 15.06
CA GLU A 114 -19.91 -4.64 13.77
C GLU A 114 -19.81 -3.17 13.36
N ASP A 115 -20.75 -2.35 13.83
CA ASP A 115 -20.79 -0.92 13.55
C ASP A 115 -20.61 -0.13 14.86
N PRO A 116 -19.59 0.75 14.97
CA PRO A 116 -19.35 1.54 16.17
C PRO A 116 -20.46 2.58 16.44
N SER A 117 -21.41 2.79 15.53
CA SER A 117 -22.61 3.59 15.76
C SER A 117 -23.81 2.81 16.30
N THR A 118 -23.76 1.47 16.28
CA THR A 118 -24.79 0.60 16.84
C THR A 118 -24.47 0.26 18.30
N PRO A 119 -25.43 0.40 19.24
CA PRO A 119 -25.23 -0.06 20.61
C PRO A 119 -25.10 -1.59 20.67
N VAL A 120 -23.96 -2.06 21.19
CA VAL A 120 -23.67 -3.49 21.38
C VAL A 120 -24.72 -4.14 22.29
N ARG A 121 -25.31 -5.27 21.85
CA ARG A 121 -26.23 -6.08 22.67
C ARG A 121 -25.50 -6.72 23.83
N THR A 122 -26.20 -6.93 24.94
CA THR A 122 -25.70 -7.63 26.13
C THR A 122 -26.13 -9.10 26.22
N ILE A 123 -27.07 -9.53 25.36
CA ILE A 123 -27.49 -10.92 25.16
C ILE A 123 -27.37 -11.18 23.66
N PRO A 124 -26.79 -12.32 23.23
CA PRO A 124 -26.59 -12.62 21.82
C PRO A 124 -27.91 -12.77 21.07
N GLY A 125 -27.87 -12.57 19.75
CA GLY A 125 -28.98 -12.77 18.83
C GLY A 125 -29.51 -14.20 18.83
N LEU A 126 -30.80 -14.37 19.17
CA LEU A 126 -31.43 -15.69 19.35
C LEU A 126 -32.48 -15.98 18.28
N CYS A 127 -32.51 -17.23 17.83
CA CYS A 127 -33.59 -17.69 16.97
C CYS A 127 -34.93 -17.69 17.75
N PRO A 128 -36.07 -17.30 17.12
CA PRO A 128 -37.36 -17.16 17.81
C PRO A 128 -37.85 -18.39 18.58
N ASP A 129 -37.53 -19.60 18.09
CA ASP A 129 -37.85 -20.88 18.71
C ASP A 129 -36.99 -21.15 19.95
N TYR A 130 -35.69 -20.86 19.89
CA TYR A 130 -34.77 -20.99 21.02
C TYR A 130 -35.06 -19.94 22.09
N CYS A 131 -35.22 -18.66 21.71
CA CYS A 131 -35.64 -17.60 22.65
C CYS A 131 -36.96 -17.93 23.33
N SER A 132 -37.92 -18.50 22.59
CA SER A 132 -39.20 -18.92 23.16
C SER A 132 -39.07 -20.02 24.22
N GLN A 133 -38.10 -20.91 24.08
CA GLN A 133 -37.79 -21.94 25.08
C GLN A 133 -37.02 -21.36 26.27
N PHE A 134 -36.00 -20.53 26.01
CA PHE A 134 -35.24 -19.80 27.01
C PHE A 134 -36.15 -18.99 27.93
N TRP A 135 -37.06 -18.19 27.36
CA TRP A 135 -37.99 -17.37 28.15
C TRP A 135 -38.90 -18.21 29.05
N ARG A 136 -39.45 -19.32 28.53
CA ARG A 136 -40.38 -20.18 29.26
C ARG A 136 -39.72 -20.96 30.41
N LYS A 137 -38.45 -21.32 30.27
CA LYS A 137 -37.71 -22.12 31.27
C LYS A 137 -36.85 -21.28 32.22
N CYS A 138 -36.32 -20.15 31.73
CA CYS A 138 -35.20 -19.45 32.37
C CYS A 138 -35.26 -17.91 32.24
N SER A 139 -36.40 -17.29 31.91
CA SER A 139 -36.52 -15.81 31.89
C SER A 139 -36.08 -15.10 33.18
N VAL A 140 -36.13 -15.80 34.31
CA VAL A 140 -35.62 -15.34 35.61
C VAL A 140 -34.13 -14.95 35.61
N VAL A 141 -33.30 -15.52 34.72
CA VAL A 141 -31.86 -15.21 34.67
C VAL A 141 -31.51 -13.94 33.89
N ILE A 142 -32.45 -13.40 33.10
CA ILE A 142 -32.23 -12.22 32.26
C ILE A 142 -31.60 -11.03 33.02
N PRO A 143 -32.02 -10.67 34.25
CA PRO A 143 -31.42 -9.58 35.02
C PRO A 143 -30.02 -9.88 35.57
N LEU A 144 -29.55 -11.13 35.48
CA LEU A 144 -28.18 -11.54 35.84
C LEU A 144 -27.27 -11.66 34.59
N LEU A 145 -27.86 -11.71 33.39
CA LEU A 145 -27.14 -11.67 32.11
C LEU A 145 -26.98 -10.24 31.57
N SER A 146 -27.91 -9.34 31.88
CA SER A 146 -27.98 -8.02 31.25
C SER A 146 -28.59 -6.94 32.15
N ASP A 147 -27.88 -5.82 32.22
CA ASP A 147 -28.34 -4.55 32.81
C ASP A 147 -29.03 -3.61 31.79
N ASP A 148 -29.32 -4.06 30.56
CA ASP A 148 -29.86 -3.20 29.50
C ASP A 148 -31.27 -2.66 29.85
N PRO A 149 -31.46 -1.33 29.92
CA PRO A 149 -32.76 -0.71 30.20
C PRO A 149 -33.87 -1.02 29.20
N HIS A 150 -33.57 -1.51 27.99
CA HIS A 150 -34.56 -1.97 27.02
C HIS A 150 -34.99 -3.39 27.30
N ILE A 151 -34.05 -4.30 27.52
CA ILE A 151 -34.31 -5.70 27.93
C ILE A 151 -35.15 -5.70 29.21
N ALA A 152 -34.80 -4.87 30.21
CA ALA A 152 -35.56 -4.71 31.45
C ALA A 152 -37.04 -4.32 31.23
N LYS A 153 -37.39 -3.61 30.15
CA LYS A 153 -38.77 -3.22 29.80
C LYS A 153 -39.54 -4.30 29.02
N VAL A 154 -38.85 -5.17 28.28
CA VAL A 154 -39.50 -6.18 27.42
C VAL A 154 -39.48 -7.60 27.99
N ARG A 155 -38.60 -7.90 28.95
CA ARG A 155 -38.39 -9.25 29.52
C ARG A 155 -39.66 -9.93 30.06
N GLU A 156 -40.65 -9.18 30.54
CA GLU A 156 -41.89 -9.73 31.10
C GLU A 156 -42.87 -10.24 30.00
N ASN A 157 -42.54 -10.08 28.71
CA ASN A 157 -43.38 -10.50 27.59
C ASN A 157 -42.55 -11.27 26.55
N GLN A 158 -42.79 -12.59 26.45
CA GLN A 158 -42.10 -13.51 25.53
C GLN A 158 -41.95 -12.94 24.11
N THR A 159 -43.03 -12.45 23.51
CA THR A 159 -43.04 -11.97 22.12
C THR A 159 -42.24 -10.68 21.96
N ARG A 160 -42.28 -9.76 22.93
CA ARG A 160 -41.50 -8.52 22.88
C ARG A 160 -40.02 -8.75 23.12
N LEU A 161 -39.67 -9.62 24.07
CA LEU A 161 -38.27 -9.99 24.29
C LEU A 161 -37.69 -10.71 23.08
N CYS A 162 -38.37 -11.73 22.55
CA CYS A 162 -37.80 -12.49 21.43
C CYS A 162 -37.70 -11.65 20.16
N LYS A 163 -38.63 -10.73 19.90
CA LYS A 163 -38.48 -9.75 18.81
C LYS A 163 -37.33 -8.76 19.03
N TYR A 164 -36.95 -8.49 20.29
CA TYR A 164 -35.80 -7.64 20.60
C TYR A 164 -34.46 -8.38 20.50
N LEU A 165 -34.46 -9.69 20.77
CA LEU A 165 -33.28 -10.56 20.63
C LEU A 165 -33.14 -11.21 19.24
N GLU A 166 -34.10 -11.03 18.35
CA GLU A 166 -34.04 -11.45 16.94
C GLU A 166 -32.96 -10.65 16.20
N LEU A 167 -32.29 -11.25 15.22
CA LEU A 167 -31.36 -10.57 14.32
C LEU A 167 -32.08 -10.22 13.01
N ASP A 168 -31.65 -9.15 12.34
CA ASP A 168 -32.17 -8.83 11.01
C ASP A 168 -31.75 -9.88 9.96
N ASP A 169 -30.55 -10.47 10.11
CA ASP A 169 -30.14 -11.67 9.38
C ASP A 169 -30.31 -12.93 10.23
N MET A 170 -31.31 -13.74 9.84
CA MET A 170 -31.69 -14.96 10.52
C MET A 170 -30.73 -16.14 10.29
N ASP A 171 -29.84 -16.09 9.29
CA ASP A 171 -28.86 -17.17 9.07
C ASP A 171 -27.80 -17.24 10.19
N TYR A 172 -27.63 -16.15 10.96
CA TYR A 172 -26.68 -16.00 12.06
C TYR A 172 -27.28 -16.16 13.47
N CYS A 173 -28.58 -16.41 13.62
CA CYS A 173 -29.20 -16.52 14.94
C CYS A 173 -28.72 -17.77 15.71
N TYR A 174 -28.55 -17.66 17.04
CA TYR A 174 -28.22 -18.82 17.88
C TYR A 174 -29.47 -19.65 18.25
N PRO A 175 -29.46 -21.00 18.14
CA PRO A 175 -28.33 -21.87 17.80
C PRO A 175 -28.22 -22.27 16.32
N HIS A 176 -29.12 -21.81 15.45
CA HIS A 176 -29.19 -22.31 14.07
C HIS A 176 -27.88 -22.06 13.30
N LEU A 177 -27.15 -20.98 13.61
CA LEU A 177 -25.81 -20.69 13.09
C LEU A 177 -24.83 -21.86 13.20
N LEU A 178 -24.85 -22.62 14.31
CA LEU A 178 -23.93 -23.75 14.54
C LEU A 178 -24.24 -24.93 13.61
N SER A 179 -25.49 -25.05 13.16
CA SER A 179 -25.94 -26.05 12.19
C SER A 179 -25.90 -25.56 10.73
N ASN A 180 -25.66 -24.26 10.51
CA ASN A 180 -25.65 -23.68 9.17
C ASN A 180 -24.35 -24.02 8.45
N GLN A 181 -24.37 -25.10 7.65
CA GLN A 181 -23.20 -25.60 6.92
C GLN A 181 -22.56 -24.53 6.01
N LYS A 182 -23.33 -23.57 5.47
CA LYS A 182 -22.76 -22.49 4.65
C LYS A 182 -21.78 -21.61 5.45
N LEU A 183 -22.09 -21.37 6.72
CA LEU A 183 -21.27 -20.59 7.63
C LEU A 183 -20.13 -21.46 8.21
N THR A 184 -20.46 -22.65 8.72
CA THR A 184 -19.50 -23.43 9.53
C THR A 184 -18.54 -24.33 8.77
N GLN A 185 -18.80 -24.71 7.52
CA GLN A 185 -18.02 -25.73 6.79
C GLN A 185 -16.58 -25.29 6.43
N HIS A 186 -16.30 -23.98 6.39
CA HIS A 186 -15.01 -23.44 5.93
C HIS A 186 -14.26 -22.60 6.98
N LEU A 187 -14.76 -22.53 8.22
CA LEU A 187 -14.09 -21.82 9.32
C LEU A 187 -12.63 -22.28 9.49
N GLY A 188 -11.72 -21.33 9.68
CA GLY A 188 -10.28 -21.60 9.80
C GLY A 188 -9.55 -21.81 8.46
N ARG A 189 -10.18 -21.53 7.30
CA ARG A 189 -9.57 -21.63 5.97
C ARG A 189 -10.08 -20.54 5.03
N VAL A 190 -9.16 -19.96 4.27
CA VAL A 190 -9.48 -19.08 3.13
C VAL A 190 -10.36 -19.83 2.13
N GLN A 191 -11.43 -19.20 1.66
CA GLN A 191 -12.28 -19.76 0.61
C GLN A 191 -11.48 -19.99 -0.68
N SER A 192 -11.84 -21.03 -1.43
CA SER A 192 -11.28 -21.28 -2.77
C SER A 192 -12.38 -21.42 -3.81
N ASP A 193 -12.09 -21.01 -5.04
CA ASP A 193 -12.99 -21.22 -6.17
C ASP A 193 -12.97 -22.68 -6.67
N SER A 194 -13.77 -22.99 -7.70
CA SER A 194 -13.83 -24.32 -8.32
C SER A 194 -12.51 -24.81 -8.94
N HIS A 195 -11.56 -23.92 -9.20
CA HIS A 195 -10.25 -24.21 -9.75
C HIS A 195 -9.14 -24.31 -8.68
N GLY A 196 -9.48 -24.06 -7.41
CA GLY A 196 -8.54 -24.08 -6.29
C GLY A 196 -7.77 -22.77 -6.07
N CYS A 197 -8.22 -21.67 -6.70
CA CYS A 197 -7.68 -20.34 -6.48
C CYS A 197 -8.21 -19.76 -5.16
N LEU A 198 -7.34 -19.20 -4.32
CA LEU A 198 -7.74 -18.59 -3.05
C LEU A 198 -8.49 -17.29 -3.31
N GLN A 199 -9.72 -17.16 -2.80
CA GLN A 199 -10.54 -15.98 -3.02
C GLN A 199 -10.32 -14.94 -1.93
N LEU A 200 -9.73 -13.81 -2.30
CA LEU A 200 -9.53 -12.65 -1.43
C LEU A 200 -10.28 -11.43 -1.98
N CYS A 201 -10.53 -10.46 -1.13
CA CYS A 201 -11.00 -9.13 -1.50
C CYS A 201 -9.94 -8.10 -1.14
N LEU A 202 -10.14 -6.85 -1.56
CA LEU A 202 -9.28 -5.74 -1.22
C LEU A 202 -10.08 -4.61 -0.59
N GLU A 203 -9.41 -3.75 0.16
CA GLU A 203 -9.92 -2.47 0.60
C GLU A 203 -8.96 -1.37 0.12
N GLU A 204 -9.47 -0.31 -0.50
CA GLU A 204 -8.64 0.83 -0.92
C GLU A 204 -8.29 1.71 0.29
N VAL A 205 -7.00 2.01 0.45
CA VAL A 205 -6.45 2.70 1.64
C VAL A 205 -5.99 4.11 1.31
N ALA A 206 -5.37 4.29 0.15
CA ALA A 206 -4.89 5.58 -0.35
C ALA A 206 -4.75 5.51 -1.88
N ASN A 207 -5.04 6.61 -2.58
CA ASN A 207 -4.93 6.74 -4.03
C ASN A 207 -4.25 8.08 -4.42
N GLY A 208 -4.02 8.28 -5.71
CA GLY A 208 -3.44 9.53 -6.23
C GLY A 208 -1.93 9.69 -5.93
N LEU A 209 -1.23 8.57 -5.69
CA LEU A 209 0.17 8.55 -5.27
C LEU A 209 1.12 8.49 -6.47
N GLN A 210 2.26 9.18 -6.37
CA GLN A 210 3.29 9.21 -7.41
C GLN A 210 4.22 8.00 -7.31
N ASN A 211 3.85 6.92 -8.02
CA ASN A 211 4.50 5.60 -8.02
C ASN A 211 5.01 5.17 -6.63
N PRO A 212 4.11 4.77 -5.69
CA PRO A 212 4.48 4.46 -4.31
C PRO A 212 5.33 3.19 -4.24
N LEU A 213 6.59 3.33 -3.81
CA LEU A 213 7.57 2.23 -3.79
C LEU A 213 7.72 1.58 -2.41
N ALA A 214 7.42 2.30 -1.33
CA ALA A 214 7.45 1.75 0.02
C ALA A 214 6.32 2.28 0.90
N MET A 215 5.76 1.40 1.73
CA MET A 215 4.92 1.77 2.87
C MET A 215 5.52 1.07 4.10
N VAL A 216 5.77 1.81 5.18
CA VAL A 216 6.32 1.26 6.43
C VAL A 216 5.71 1.94 7.66
N TYR A 217 5.80 1.28 8.82
CA TYR A 217 5.38 1.80 10.12
C TYR A 217 6.59 2.11 11.01
N ALA A 218 6.41 2.97 12.02
CA ALA A 218 7.50 3.48 12.86
C ALA A 218 7.84 2.62 14.10
N ASN A 219 7.02 1.61 14.40
CA ASN A 219 7.12 0.77 15.61
C ASN A 219 7.20 1.59 16.92
N ASP A 220 6.46 2.70 16.98
CA ASP A 220 6.42 3.64 18.11
C ASP A 220 5.12 3.54 18.92
N GLY A 221 4.18 2.68 18.51
CA GLY A 221 2.85 2.52 19.08
C GLY A 221 1.85 3.60 18.65
N THR A 222 2.13 4.34 17.58
CA THR A 222 1.21 5.35 17.04
C THR A 222 0.29 4.83 15.92
N HIS A 223 0.56 3.63 15.38
CA HIS A 223 -0.12 3.04 14.21
C HIS A 223 -0.13 3.97 12.98
N ARG A 224 0.80 4.93 12.91
CA ARG A 224 1.06 5.73 11.70
C ARG A 224 1.85 4.91 10.70
N PHE A 225 1.51 5.06 9.43
CA PHE A 225 2.28 4.53 8.32
C PHE A 225 2.79 5.65 7.41
N PHE A 226 3.91 5.36 6.75
CA PHE A 226 4.69 6.32 5.97
C PHE A 226 4.83 5.77 4.56
N VAL A 227 4.30 6.51 3.58
CA VAL A 227 4.27 6.12 2.18
C VAL A 227 5.29 6.93 1.41
N ALA A 228 6.25 6.25 0.78
CA ALA A 228 7.30 6.85 -0.03
C ALA A 228 6.99 6.74 -1.53
N GLU A 229 7.01 7.89 -2.19
CA GLU A 229 6.82 8.07 -3.64
C GLU A 229 8.18 8.13 -4.33
N GLN A 230 8.30 7.52 -5.53
CA GLN A 230 9.58 7.40 -6.25
C GLN A 230 10.31 8.74 -6.46
N VAL A 231 9.57 9.84 -6.56
CA VAL A 231 10.12 11.21 -6.69
C VAL A 231 10.91 11.70 -5.48
N GLY A 232 10.87 11.02 -4.33
CA GLY A 232 11.56 11.46 -3.10
C GLY A 232 10.68 12.23 -2.12
N LEU A 233 9.38 11.96 -2.10
CA LEU A 233 8.44 12.41 -1.07
C LEU A 233 8.06 11.24 -0.16
N VAL A 234 7.95 11.51 1.14
CA VAL A 234 7.35 10.57 2.10
C VAL A 234 6.18 11.25 2.79
N TRP A 235 5.00 10.65 2.72
CA TRP A 235 3.77 11.13 3.35
C TRP A 235 3.49 10.38 4.65
N THR A 236 3.01 11.08 5.68
CA THR A 236 2.50 10.44 6.90
C THR A 236 1.00 10.23 6.75
N PHE A 237 0.54 9.03 7.07
CA PHE A 237 -0.88 8.70 7.25
C PHE A 237 -1.13 8.36 8.72
N LEU A 238 -2.26 8.84 9.24
CA LEU A 238 -2.74 8.56 10.59
C LEU A 238 -3.51 7.21 10.64
N PRO A 239 -3.79 6.66 11.84
CA PRO A 239 -4.54 5.40 11.97
C PRO A 239 -5.96 5.42 11.40
N ASP A 240 -6.56 6.61 11.25
CA ASP A 240 -7.84 6.82 10.54
C ASP A 240 -7.68 6.92 9.01
N ARG A 241 -6.49 6.63 8.50
CA ARG A 241 -6.06 6.71 7.09
C ARG A 241 -6.05 8.12 6.49
N SER A 242 -6.19 9.17 7.30
CA SER A 242 -6.02 10.53 6.82
C SER A 242 -4.55 10.84 6.50
N LYS A 243 -4.28 11.41 5.31
CA LYS A 243 -2.95 11.88 4.90
C LYS A 243 -2.68 13.27 5.48
N LEU A 244 -1.51 13.49 6.06
CA LEU A 244 -1.09 14.82 6.51
C LEU A 244 -0.69 15.72 5.31
N GLU A 245 -1.06 17.00 5.36
CA GLU A 245 -0.78 17.98 4.30
C GLU A 245 0.72 18.24 4.07
N ARG A 246 1.53 18.08 5.12
CA ARG A 246 2.99 18.27 5.06
C ARG A 246 3.68 16.91 4.91
N PRO A 247 4.60 16.73 3.95
CA PRO A 247 5.37 15.50 3.83
C PRO A 247 6.30 15.34 5.03
N PHE A 248 6.47 14.08 5.46
CA PHE A 248 7.40 13.64 6.50
C PHE A 248 8.85 13.92 6.08
N LEU A 249 9.19 13.52 4.86
CA LEU A 249 10.49 13.74 4.22
C LEU A 249 10.24 14.26 2.80
N ASN A 250 11.12 15.15 2.35
CA ASN A 250 11.12 15.67 0.99
C ASN A 250 12.58 15.86 0.56
N ILE A 251 13.06 14.99 -0.32
CA ILE A 251 14.41 15.04 -0.90
C ILE A 251 14.37 15.02 -2.43
N THR A 252 13.27 15.50 -3.03
CA THR A 252 13.03 15.48 -4.49
C THR A 252 14.07 16.23 -5.31
N LYS A 253 14.85 17.13 -4.68
CA LYS A 253 15.96 17.86 -5.30
C LYS A 253 17.26 17.07 -5.39
N THR A 254 17.35 15.95 -4.68
CA THR A 254 18.56 15.12 -4.55
C THR A 254 18.38 13.77 -5.21
N VAL A 255 17.15 13.24 -5.22
CA VAL A 255 16.79 11.97 -5.85
C VAL A 255 16.93 12.05 -7.37
N LEU A 256 17.70 11.15 -7.94
CA LEU A 256 17.78 10.92 -9.39
C LEU A 256 16.62 10.01 -9.81
N THR A 257 15.75 10.50 -10.68
CA THR A 257 14.64 9.75 -11.28
C THR A 257 14.19 10.42 -12.57
N SER A 258 13.28 9.81 -13.33
CA SER A 258 12.68 10.43 -14.51
C SER A 258 11.21 10.04 -14.68
N SER A 259 10.53 10.69 -15.63
CA SER A 259 9.16 10.37 -16.00
C SER A 259 9.02 9.17 -16.96
N TRP A 260 10.13 8.50 -17.33
CA TRP A 260 10.07 7.32 -18.19
C TRP A 260 9.44 6.13 -17.45
N GLU A 261 8.56 5.40 -18.12
CA GLU A 261 7.99 4.16 -17.57
C GLU A 261 9.08 3.10 -17.39
N GLY A 262 9.09 2.45 -16.24
CA GLY A 262 10.07 1.42 -15.89
C GLY A 262 11.48 1.93 -15.57
N ASP A 263 11.67 3.25 -15.38
CA ASP A 263 12.91 3.76 -14.77
C ASP A 263 12.99 3.27 -13.32
N GLU A 264 13.99 2.43 -13.02
CA GLU A 264 14.18 1.84 -11.69
C GLU A 264 14.79 2.83 -10.68
N ARG A 265 15.34 3.97 -11.15
CA ARG A 265 15.99 4.98 -10.29
C ARG A 265 14.98 5.83 -9.54
N GLY A 266 15.28 6.18 -8.29
CA GLY A 266 14.45 7.09 -7.51
C GLY A 266 14.63 6.89 -6.01
N PHE A 267 13.56 7.15 -5.25
CA PHE A 267 13.47 6.81 -3.83
C PHE A 267 12.94 5.37 -3.68
N LEU A 268 13.80 4.42 -3.31
CA LEU A 268 13.50 2.99 -3.43
C LEU A 268 13.21 2.30 -2.10
N GLY A 269 13.71 2.84 -0.99
CA GLY A 269 13.58 2.23 0.33
C GLY A 269 13.53 3.22 1.49
N LEU A 270 12.74 2.87 2.51
CA LEU A 270 12.64 3.56 3.79
C LEU A 270 12.54 2.50 4.89
N THR A 271 13.26 2.66 5.98
CA THR A 271 13.05 1.86 7.20
C THR A 271 13.33 2.68 8.46
N PHE A 272 12.65 2.35 9.55
CA PHE A 272 12.85 2.98 10.85
C PHE A 272 13.76 2.11 11.73
N HIS A 273 14.58 2.74 12.57
CA HIS A 273 15.41 1.99 13.52
C HIS A 273 14.52 1.19 14.49
N PRO A 274 14.88 -0.01 14.95
CA PRO A 274 14.13 -0.78 15.97
C PRO A 274 14.01 -0.07 17.34
N LYS A 275 14.64 1.10 17.49
CA LYS A 275 14.62 1.97 18.67
C LYS A 275 14.12 3.38 18.31
N TYR A 276 13.42 3.56 17.18
CA TYR A 276 12.99 4.86 16.65
C TYR A 276 12.24 5.71 17.68
N LYS A 277 11.36 5.10 18.47
CA LYS A 277 10.67 5.72 19.62
C LYS A 277 11.60 6.45 20.61
N TYR A 278 12.87 6.08 20.68
CA TYR A 278 13.88 6.62 21.60
C TYR A 278 15.00 7.40 20.89
N ASN A 279 15.42 6.99 19.70
CA ASN A 279 16.56 7.61 18.99
C ASN A 279 16.15 8.47 17.78
N GLY A 280 14.89 8.40 17.34
CA GLY A 280 14.35 9.17 16.21
C GLY A 280 14.93 8.83 14.85
N LYS A 281 15.72 7.75 14.70
CA LYS A 281 16.47 7.42 13.49
C LYS A 281 15.66 6.67 12.43
N LEU A 282 15.78 7.12 11.19
CA LEU A 282 15.31 6.43 9.99
C LEU A 282 16.43 6.34 8.95
N TYR A 283 16.30 5.42 8.01
CA TYR A 283 17.25 5.18 6.93
C TYR A 283 16.52 5.12 5.60
N VAL A 284 17.10 5.73 4.56
CA VAL A 284 16.53 5.79 3.22
C VAL A 284 17.52 5.32 2.16
N TYR A 285 17.02 4.70 1.11
CA TYR A 285 17.77 4.19 -0.04
C TYR A 285 17.26 4.88 -1.30
N TYR A 286 18.14 5.53 -2.05
CA TYR A 286 17.76 6.30 -3.23
C TYR A 286 18.91 6.46 -4.22
N SER A 287 18.58 6.58 -5.49
CA SER A 287 19.53 6.91 -6.55
C SER A 287 19.88 8.40 -6.51
N VAL A 288 21.14 8.73 -6.78
CA VAL A 288 21.67 10.10 -6.89
C VAL A 288 22.66 10.21 -8.06
N GLU A 289 22.85 11.41 -8.59
CA GLU A 289 23.98 11.72 -9.49
C GLU A 289 25.04 12.51 -8.71
N VAL A 290 26.30 12.04 -8.74
CA VAL A 290 27.45 12.71 -8.13
C VAL A 290 28.61 12.73 -9.12
N ASP A 291 29.11 13.92 -9.45
CA ASP A 291 30.19 14.12 -10.43
C ASP A 291 29.93 13.41 -11.78
N PHE A 292 28.67 13.44 -12.25
CA PHE A 292 28.17 12.74 -13.46
C PHE A 292 28.20 11.20 -13.40
N ASN A 293 28.28 10.61 -12.19
CA ASN A 293 28.15 9.16 -11.98
C ASN A 293 26.87 8.88 -11.20
N GLU A 294 26.11 7.87 -11.62
CA GLU A 294 24.95 7.38 -10.89
C GLU A 294 25.41 6.55 -9.67
N ARG A 295 24.74 6.74 -8.54
CA ARG A 295 25.03 6.00 -7.30
C ARG A 295 23.76 5.65 -6.55
N ILE A 296 23.79 4.49 -5.90
CA ILE A 296 22.98 4.22 -4.72
C ILE A 296 23.54 5.04 -3.56
N ARG A 297 22.65 5.74 -2.85
CA ARG A 297 22.95 6.39 -1.57
C ARG A 297 22.04 5.83 -0.48
N ILE A 298 22.64 5.45 0.65
CA ILE A 298 21.95 5.13 1.90
C ILE A 298 22.24 6.23 2.92
N SER A 299 21.21 6.95 3.37
CA SER A 299 21.34 8.05 4.35
C SER A 299 20.55 7.76 5.64
N GLU A 300 21.17 8.05 6.79
CA GLU A 300 20.50 8.18 8.09
C GLU A 300 19.91 9.59 8.19
N PHE A 301 18.67 9.68 8.67
CA PHE A 301 18.01 10.93 9.07
C PHE A 301 17.41 10.79 10.47
N ARG A 302 17.04 11.92 11.08
CA ARG A 302 16.32 11.99 12.35
C ARG A 302 15.01 12.75 12.25
N VAL A 303 14.00 12.28 12.97
CA VAL A 303 12.77 13.06 13.21
C VAL A 303 13.08 14.37 13.94
N SER A 304 12.33 15.42 13.61
CA SER A 304 12.43 16.73 14.26
C SER A 304 12.10 16.64 15.75
N ALA A 305 12.94 17.24 16.58
CA ALA A 305 12.70 17.35 18.03
C ALA A 305 11.44 18.16 18.39
N ASN A 306 10.88 18.92 17.43
CA ASN A 306 9.69 19.76 17.63
C ASN A 306 8.41 19.19 16.99
N ASP A 307 8.50 18.23 16.08
CA ASP A 307 7.35 17.66 15.36
C ASP A 307 7.64 16.22 14.93
N MET A 308 6.87 15.27 15.48
CA MET A 308 7.03 13.84 15.20
C MET A 308 6.61 13.42 13.78
N ASN A 309 6.02 14.33 13.00
CA ASN A 309 5.56 14.09 11.62
C ASN A 309 6.46 14.77 10.58
N VAL A 310 7.65 15.23 10.97
CA VAL A 310 8.60 15.90 10.07
C VAL A 310 10.02 15.46 10.38
N VAL A 311 10.81 15.14 9.35
CA VAL A 311 12.25 14.88 9.45
C VAL A 311 13.03 16.20 9.55
N ASP A 312 14.08 16.23 10.36
CA ASP A 312 15.09 17.29 10.31
C ASP A 312 16.05 17.03 9.15
N HIS A 313 15.85 17.70 8.01
CA HIS A 313 16.73 17.59 6.85
C HIS A 313 18.19 17.94 7.13
N ALA A 314 18.49 18.76 8.15
CA ALA A 314 19.87 19.09 8.51
C ALA A 314 20.58 17.96 9.28
N SER A 315 19.85 16.90 9.65
CA SER A 315 20.39 15.71 10.34
C SER A 315 20.92 14.63 9.39
N GLU A 316 20.89 14.83 8.07
CA GLU A 316 21.33 13.85 7.08
C GLU A 316 22.77 13.38 7.31
N ARG A 317 22.97 12.07 7.29
CA ARG A 317 24.28 11.42 7.32
C ARG A 317 24.32 10.30 6.29
N VAL A 318 25.08 10.51 5.21
CA VAL A 318 25.31 9.49 4.17
C VAL A 318 26.10 8.33 4.77
N ILE A 319 25.45 7.19 4.98
CA ILE A 319 26.04 5.99 5.62
C ILE A 319 26.88 5.19 4.62
N LEU A 320 26.39 5.04 3.39
CA LEU A 320 27.04 4.26 2.33
C LEU A 320 26.67 4.83 0.96
N GLU A 321 27.64 4.85 0.04
CA GLU A 321 27.43 5.06 -1.39
C GLU A 321 28.00 3.89 -2.17
N ILE A 322 27.35 3.53 -3.28
CA ILE A 322 27.77 2.47 -4.20
C ILE A 322 27.63 3.01 -5.63
N ASP A 323 28.71 3.02 -6.40
CA ASP A 323 28.67 3.42 -7.81
C ASP A 323 27.85 2.43 -8.64
N GLU A 324 26.92 2.92 -9.45
CA GLU A 324 26.08 2.10 -10.34
C GLU A 324 26.58 2.19 -11.78
N PRO A 325 26.93 1.05 -12.42
CA PRO A 325 27.45 1.05 -13.79
C PRO A 325 26.36 1.10 -14.87
N ALA A 326 25.08 0.98 -14.50
CA ALA A 326 23.92 1.22 -15.36
C ALA A 326 22.71 1.69 -14.52
N SER A 327 21.73 2.29 -15.20
CA SER A 327 20.55 2.92 -14.61
C SER A 327 19.44 1.94 -14.22
N ASN A 328 19.77 0.67 -13.98
CA ASN A 328 18.79 -0.41 -13.78
C ASN A 328 19.41 -1.55 -12.94
N HIS A 329 18.55 -2.42 -12.40
CA HIS A 329 18.88 -3.33 -11.30
C HIS A 329 19.40 -2.60 -10.05
N ASN A 330 18.65 -1.58 -9.63
CA ASN A 330 19.07 -0.71 -8.53
C ASN A 330 18.82 -1.33 -7.13
N GLY A 331 18.13 -2.47 -7.03
CA GLY A 331 17.69 -3.06 -5.76
C GLY A 331 16.81 -2.09 -4.96
N GLY A 332 17.04 -1.97 -3.65
CA GLY A 332 16.51 -0.84 -2.88
C GLY A 332 15.75 -1.15 -1.60
N GLN A 333 15.58 -2.43 -1.23
CA GLN A 333 15.03 -2.74 0.09
C GLN A 333 16.01 -2.37 1.20
N LEU A 334 15.48 -1.74 2.25
CA LEU A 334 16.10 -1.62 3.57
C LEU A 334 15.20 -2.29 4.60
N LEU A 335 15.78 -3.04 5.53
CA LEU A 335 15.05 -3.55 6.70
C LEU A 335 16.00 -3.79 7.87
N PHE A 336 15.43 -3.88 9.07
CA PHE A 336 16.12 -4.43 10.22
C PHE A 336 15.60 -5.85 10.48
N ALA A 337 16.51 -6.81 10.66
CA ALA A 337 16.15 -8.15 11.10
C ALA A 337 16.14 -8.24 12.64
N ASP A 338 15.77 -9.41 13.17
CA ASP A 338 15.69 -9.66 14.61
C ASP A 338 17.01 -9.58 15.38
N ASP A 339 18.15 -9.61 14.67
CA ASP A 339 19.48 -9.38 15.24
C ASP A 339 19.77 -7.89 15.50
N GLY A 340 18.90 -6.98 15.03
CA GLY A 340 19.00 -5.55 15.22
C GLY A 340 19.92 -4.83 14.23
N TYR A 341 20.47 -5.52 13.23
CA TYR A 341 21.33 -4.92 12.20
C TYR A 341 20.53 -4.43 11.00
N LEU A 342 21.09 -3.44 10.27
CA LEU A 342 20.51 -2.91 9.04
C LEU A 342 20.94 -3.80 7.87
N TYR A 343 19.96 -4.34 7.15
CA TYR A 343 20.16 -5.10 5.92
C TYR A 343 19.86 -4.20 4.72
N ILE A 344 20.71 -4.29 3.70
CA ILE A 344 20.66 -3.49 2.47
C ILE A 344 20.71 -4.44 1.28
N PHE A 345 19.74 -4.35 0.38
CA PHE A 345 19.60 -5.25 -0.78
C PHE A 345 19.93 -4.49 -2.06
N THR A 346 20.99 -4.93 -2.75
CA THR A 346 21.53 -4.27 -3.95
C THR A 346 21.42 -5.21 -5.14
N GLY A 347 20.90 -4.70 -6.27
CA GLY A 347 20.99 -5.40 -7.54
C GLY A 347 22.43 -5.40 -8.09
N ASP A 348 22.67 -6.17 -9.14
CA ASP A 348 23.98 -6.40 -9.77
C ASP A 348 24.57 -5.16 -10.48
N GLY A 349 23.82 -4.07 -10.57
CA GLY A 349 24.20 -2.84 -11.27
C GLY A 349 23.86 -2.82 -12.76
N GLY A 350 23.05 -3.77 -13.22
CA GLY A 350 22.31 -3.64 -14.47
C GLY A 350 22.89 -4.38 -15.68
N MET A 351 22.32 -4.04 -16.84
CA MET A 351 22.59 -4.69 -18.13
C MET A 351 22.23 -6.19 -18.18
N ALA A 352 22.12 -6.72 -19.41
CA ALA A 352 21.76 -8.13 -19.60
C ALA A 352 22.92 -9.06 -19.21
N GLY A 353 22.67 -9.91 -18.20
CA GLY A 353 23.61 -10.96 -17.80
C GLY A 353 24.85 -10.47 -17.05
N ASP A 354 24.73 -9.42 -16.22
CA ASP A 354 25.78 -8.91 -15.31
C ASP A 354 27.18 -8.92 -15.95
N PRO A 355 27.45 -8.09 -16.98
CA PRO A 355 28.66 -8.18 -17.79
C PRO A 355 29.94 -7.72 -17.05
N PHE A 356 29.84 -7.33 -15.79
CA PHE A 356 30.88 -6.60 -15.08
C PHE A 356 31.99 -7.52 -14.55
N GLY A 357 33.19 -7.36 -15.10
CA GLY A 357 34.35 -8.19 -14.76
C GLY A 357 34.22 -9.64 -15.22
N LYS A 358 35.05 -10.52 -14.65
CA LYS A 358 35.19 -11.91 -15.13
C LYS A 358 33.95 -12.77 -14.88
N TYR A 359 33.25 -12.53 -13.76
CA TYR A 359 32.20 -13.39 -13.22
C TYR A 359 30.88 -12.67 -12.95
N GLY A 360 30.82 -11.36 -13.20
CA GLY A 360 29.72 -10.50 -12.78
C GLY A 360 29.95 -9.87 -11.42
N ASN A 361 29.34 -8.72 -11.16
CA ASN A 361 29.24 -8.08 -9.86
C ASN A 361 28.64 -9.02 -8.81
N ALA A 362 27.58 -9.75 -9.14
CA ALA A 362 26.86 -10.60 -8.21
C ALA A 362 27.74 -11.69 -7.59
N GLN A 363 28.61 -12.33 -8.38
CA GLN A 363 29.61 -13.30 -7.90
C GLN A 363 30.90 -12.64 -7.37
N ASN A 364 31.18 -11.38 -7.73
CA ASN A 364 32.36 -10.66 -7.26
C ASN A 364 32.18 -10.13 -5.83
N LYS A 365 32.73 -10.83 -4.83
CA LYS A 365 32.73 -10.39 -3.43
C LYS A 365 33.54 -9.12 -3.15
N SER A 366 34.35 -8.62 -4.09
CA SER A 366 34.98 -7.29 -3.97
C SER A 366 34.01 -6.14 -4.30
N SER A 367 32.86 -6.45 -4.91
CA SER A 367 31.78 -5.50 -5.20
C SER A 367 30.70 -5.53 -4.11
N LEU A 368 29.99 -4.41 -3.95
CA LEU A 368 28.80 -4.31 -3.10
C LEU A 368 27.49 -4.49 -3.89
N LEU A 369 27.56 -4.64 -5.22
CA LEU A 369 26.42 -4.87 -6.12
C LEU A 369 26.10 -6.37 -6.26
N GLY A 370 24.82 -6.71 -6.36
CA GLY A 370 24.33 -8.09 -6.39
C GLY A 370 24.60 -8.79 -5.06
N LYS A 371 24.20 -8.14 -3.95
CA LYS A 371 24.49 -8.55 -2.57
C LYS A 371 23.30 -8.31 -1.65
N VAL A 372 23.28 -9.09 -0.56
CA VAL A 372 22.66 -8.68 0.70
C VAL A 372 23.77 -8.24 1.63
N LEU A 373 23.76 -6.97 2.02
CA LEU A 373 24.70 -6.39 2.97
C LEU A 373 24.07 -6.34 4.36
N ARG A 374 24.89 -6.40 5.41
CA ARG A 374 24.46 -6.32 6.82
C ARG A 374 25.46 -5.49 7.62
N ILE A 375 25.00 -4.37 8.16
CA ILE A 375 25.84 -3.40 8.89
C ILE A 375 25.24 -3.00 10.23
N ASP A 376 26.11 -2.60 11.15
CA ASP A 376 25.75 -2.10 12.48
C ASP A 376 25.76 -0.57 12.50
N VAL A 377 24.59 0.03 12.78
CA VAL A 377 24.36 1.47 12.81
C VAL A 377 24.12 2.03 14.22
N ASP A 378 24.17 1.18 15.25
CA ASP A 378 24.17 1.62 16.64
C ASP A 378 25.52 2.26 17.03
N ASP A 379 25.51 3.14 18.04
CA ASP A 379 26.66 3.92 18.56
C ASP A 379 27.43 4.79 17.54
N ASN A 380 26.96 4.92 16.30
CA ASN A 380 27.65 5.61 15.21
C ASN A 380 27.80 7.14 15.38
N GLU A 381 27.37 7.71 16.50
CA GLU A 381 27.44 9.15 16.83
C GLU A 381 28.87 9.67 17.03
N ARG A 382 29.80 8.77 17.40
CA ARG A 382 31.20 9.08 17.70
C ARG A 382 32.11 7.98 17.18
N GLY A 383 32.56 8.12 15.94
CA GLY A 383 33.43 7.15 15.28
C GLY A 383 33.02 6.93 13.83
N PRO A 384 33.13 5.70 13.29
CA PRO A 384 32.68 5.40 11.94
C PRO A 384 31.14 5.47 11.84
N LEU A 385 30.65 5.74 10.63
CA LEU A 385 29.21 5.89 10.35
C LEU A 385 28.41 4.57 10.50
N TYR A 386 29.10 3.44 10.38
CA TYR A 386 28.62 2.11 10.70
C TYR A 386 29.80 1.23 11.13
N ARG A 387 29.51 0.09 11.75
CA ARG A 387 30.46 -0.98 12.07
C ARG A 387 30.10 -2.24 11.28
N ILE A 388 31.05 -3.17 11.18
CA ILE A 388 30.78 -4.51 10.64
C ILE A 388 30.40 -5.43 11.80
N PRO A 389 29.27 -6.15 11.73
CA PRO A 389 28.95 -7.21 12.69
C PRO A 389 30.06 -8.27 12.74
N PRO A 390 30.54 -8.67 13.94
CA PRO A 390 31.70 -9.56 14.09
C PRO A 390 31.43 -10.99 13.59
N ASP A 391 30.17 -11.31 13.32
CA ASP A 391 29.70 -12.56 12.74
C ASP A 391 29.40 -12.47 11.24
N ASN A 392 29.67 -11.36 10.54
CA ASN A 392 29.52 -11.35 9.07
C ASN A 392 30.42 -12.43 8.41
N PRO A 393 29.94 -13.17 7.41
CA PRO A 393 30.57 -14.41 6.95
C PRO A 393 31.94 -14.22 6.26
N PHE A 394 32.19 -13.05 5.66
CA PHE A 394 33.36 -12.82 4.79
C PHE A 394 34.44 -11.90 5.38
N ILE A 395 34.36 -11.57 6.68
CA ILE A 395 35.30 -10.64 7.37
C ILE A 395 36.78 -11.08 7.37
N HIS A 396 37.06 -12.34 7.03
CA HIS A 396 38.41 -12.91 6.97
C HIS A 396 38.78 -13.41 5.56
N GLU A 397 37.90 -13.21 4.56
CA GLU A 397 38.18 -13.58 3.17
C GLU A 397 38.90 -12.41 2.47
N TRP A 398 40.15 -12.65 2.05
CA TRP A 398 40.97 -11.59 1.48
C TRP A 398 40.39 -11.08 0.15
N GLY A 399 40.15 -9.77 0.07
CA GLY A 399 39.54 -9.12 -1.09
C GLY A 399 38.01 -9.12 -1.10
N ALA A 400 37.35 -9.80 -0.16
CA ALA A 400 35.90 -9.68 0.02
C ALA A 400 35.53 -8.40 0.79
N ARG A 401 34.34 -7.86 0.51
CA ARG A 401 33.75 -6.75 1.25
C ARG A 401 33.15 -7.28 2.56
N PRO A 402 33.61 -6.82 3.74
CA PRO A 402 33.14 -7.33 5.04
C PRO A 402 31.67 -7.01 5.33
N GLU A 403 31.07 -6.07 4.59
CA GLU A 403 29.64 -5.73 4.64
C GLU A 403 28.74 -6.87 4.14
N ILE A 404 29.25 -7.80 3.32
CA ILE A 404 28.45 -8.83 2.65
C ILE A 404 27.96 -9.87 3.67
N TYR A 405 26.64 -10.07 3.69
CA TYR A 405 25.95 -11.17 4.37
C TYR A 405 25.64 -12.32 3.42
N ALA A 406 25.15 -12.04 2.21
CA ALA A 406 24.92 -13.01 1.15
C ALA A 406 25.18 -12.40 -0.23
N TYR A 407 25.35 -13.23 -1.27
CA TYR A 407 25.75 -12.78 -2.61
C TYR A 407 25.16 -13.63 -3.72
N GLY A 408 25.41 -13.25 -4.98
CA GLY A 408 24.94 -14.00 -6.15
C GLY A 408 23.47 -13.78 -6.46
N VAL A 409 23.00 -12.56 -6.25
CA VAL A 409 21.61 -12.12 -6.47
C VAL A 409 21.55 -11.11 -7.61
N ARG A 410 20.43 -11.02 -8.33
CA ARG A 410 20.31 -10.25 -9.59
C ARG A 410 19.76 -8.85 -9.35
N ASN A 411 18.49 -8.75 -8.98
CA ASN A 411 17.78 -7.52 -8.65
C ASN A 411 16.69 -7.83 -7.62
N MET A 412 17.11 -8.13 -6.40
CA MET A 412 16.20 -8.36 -5.27
C MET A 412 15.42 -7.08 -4.97
N TRP A 413 14.11 -7.11 -5.18
CA TRP A 413 13.28 -5.92 -5.11
C TRP A 413 12.63 -5.73 -3.74
N ARG A 414 11.62 -6.53 -3.37
CA ARG A 414 11.07 -6.52 -2.00
C ARG A 414 11.47 -7.76 -1.22
N CYS A 415 11.93 -7.48 0.00
CA CYS A 415 12.19 -8.46 1.03
C CYS A 415 11.43 -8.09 2.30
N SER A 416 11.05 -9.11 3.07
CA SER A 416 10.37 -8.99 4.35
C SER A 416 10.98 -9.94 5.38
N VAL A 417 10.83 -9.61 6.66
CA VAL A 417 11.18 -10.50 7.77
C VAL A 417 9.89 -11.16 8.25
N ASP A 418 9.84 -12.49 8.25
CA ASP A 418 8.77 -13.23 8.92
C ASP A 418 8.81 -12.86 10.42
N ARG A 419 7.81 -12.11 10.91
CA ARG A 419 7.64 -11.79 12.35
C ARG A 419 7.54 -13.05 13.23
N GLY A 420 7.34 -14.21 12.59
CA GLY A 420 7.05 -15.49 13.16
C GLY A 420 5.58 -15.62 13.50
N ASP A 421 5.12 -16.86 13.63
CA ASP A 421 3.82 -17.14 14.22
C ASP A 421 3.76 -16.42 15.57
N PRO A 422 2.84 -15.46 15.81
CA PRO A 422 3.03 -14.59 16.96
C PRO A 422 2.78 -15.32 18.30
N TRP A 423 2.34 -16.59 18.26
CA TRP A 423 2.11 -17.46 19.40
C TRP A 423 3.32 -18.36 19.65
N THR A 424 3.74 -19.18 18.67
CA THR A 424 4.87 -20.13 18.82
C THR A 424 6.23 -19.51 18.55
N LYS A 425 6.27 -18.33 17.91
CA LYS A 425 7.45 -17.66 17.33
C LYS A 425 8.13 -18.47 16.22
N GLU A 426 7.45 -19.45 15.67
CA GLU A 426 7.96 -20.30 14.60
C GLU A 426 8.05 -19.52 13.27
N GLY A 427 9.14 -19.74 12.53
CA GLY A 427 9.46 -19.00 11.31
C GLY A 427 10.05 -17.61 11.54
N LYS A 428 10.07 -17.13 12.80
CA LYS A 428 10.56 -15.80 13.16
C LYS A 428 11.99 -15.54 12.66
N GLY A 429 12.22 -14.37 12.06
CA GLY A 429 13.54 -13.90 11.65
C GLY A 429 14.01 -14.41 10.28
N ARG A 430 13.22 -15.25 9.60
CA ARG A 430 13.49 -15.64 8.21
C ARG A 430 13.25 -14.45 7.29
N ILE A 431 14.21 -14.16 6.43
CA ILE A 431 14.13 -13.09 5.43
C ILE A 431 13.66 -13.71 4.13
N PHE A 432 12.47 -13.32 3.66
CA PHE A 432 11.93 -13.73 2.36
C PHE A 432 12.16 -12.61 1.34
N CYS A 433 12.46 -12.97 0.09
CA CYS A 433 12.73 -12.00 -0.98
C CYS A 433 12.17 -12.47 -2.32
N GLY A 434 11.81 -11.54 -3.20
CA GLY A 434 11.72 -11.79 -4.65
C GLY A 434 12.98 -11.28 -5.35
N ASP A 435 13.61 -12.12 -6.17
CA ASP A 435 14.72 -11.73 -7.06
C ASP A 435 14.26 -11.78 -8.53
N VAL A 436 14.42 -10.65 -9.23
CA VAL A 436 13.84 -10.46 -10.57
C VAL A 436 14.69 -11.16 -11.63
N GLY A 437 14.03 -11.98 -12.45
CA GLY A 437 14.60 -12.81 -13.49
C GLY A 437 15.21 -12.06 -14.68
N GLN A 438 15.97 -12.76 -15.52
CA GLN A 438 16.58 -12.15 -16.71
C GLN A 438 15.75 -12.36 -17.98
N ASN A 439 15.23 -13.56 -18.21
CA ASN A 439 14.58 -14.01 -19.45
C ASN A 439 13.68 -15.25 -19.29
N LYS A 440 13.86 -16.06 -18.23
CA LYS A 440 13.24 -17.37 -18.10
C LYS A 440 12.46 -17.57 -16.82
N PHE A 441 13.01 -17.18 -15.66
CA PHE A 441 12.44 -17.47 -14.35
C PHE A 441 12.58 -16.28 -13.41
N GLU A 442 11.48 -15.99 -12.73
CA GLU A 442 11.41 -15.17 -11.52
C GLU A 442 11.51 -16.07 -10.29
N GLU A 443 12.10 -15.61 -9.19
CA GLU A 443 12.40 -16.47 -8.04
C GLU A 443 12.07 -15.86 -6.66
N ILE A 444 11.72 -16.74 -5.71
CA ILE A 444 11.50 -16.42 -4.30
C ILE A 444 12.52 -17.17 -3.46
N ASP A 445 13.23 -16.44 -2.61
CA ASP A 445 14.32 -16.93 -1.79
C ASP A 445 14.11 -16.70 -0.29
N ILE A 446 14.75 -17.57 0.50
CA ILE A 446 14.97 -17.35 1.93
C ILE A 446 16.45 -17.03 2.14
N ILE A 447 16.74 -15.85 2.72
CA ILE A 447 18.10 -15.33 2.79
C ILE A 447 18.84 -15.83 4.04
N GLU A 448 19.90 -16.59 3.79
CA GLU A 448 20.75 -17.21 4.80
C GLU A 448 22.18 -16.62 4.79
N ARG A 449 22.81 -16.61 5.96
CA ARG A 449 24.17 -16.13 6.19
C ARG A 449 25.20 -16.89 5.34
N GLY A 450 25.91 -16.15 4.49
CA GLY A 450 27.06 -16.62 3.72
C GLY A 450 26.70 -17.37 2.42
N ARG A 451 25.42 -17.46 2.07
CA ARG A 451 24.98 -18.18 0.87
C ARG A 451 25.24 -17.42 -0.43
N ASN A 452 25.32 -18.22 -1.49
CA ASN A 452 25.35 -17.80 -2.87
C ASN A 452 24.00 -18.13 -3.51
N TYR A 453 23.30 -17.17 -4.09
CA TYR A 453 22.03 -17.38 -4.81
C TYR A 453 22.24 -17.65 -6.31
N GLY A 454 23.51 -17.75 -6.73
CA GLY A 454 23.90 -18.34 -8.00
C GLY A 454 23.87 -17.41 -9.21
N TRP A 455 23.22 -16.24 -9.18
CA TRP A 455 23.29 -15.28 -10.30
C TRP A 455 24.73 -14.75 -10.49
N ARG A 456 25.30 -14.68 -11.70
CA ARG A 456 24.72 -14.94 -13.04
C ARG A 456 24.92 -16.35 -13.61
N ALA A 457 25.33 -17.32 -12.80
CA ALA A 457 25.47 -18.71 -13.23
C ALA A 457 24.11 -19.42 -13.36
N ARG A 458 23.17 -19.13 -12.45
CA ARG A 458 21.78 -19.59 -12.46
C ARG A 458 20.78 -18.45 -12.59
N GLU A 459 19.55 -18.86 -12.90
CA GLU A 459 18.32 -18.07 -12.99
C GLU A 459 17.18 -19.06 -12.69
N GLY A 460 16.58 -18.96 -11.50
CA GLY A 460 15.72 -20.02 -10.97
C GLY A 460 16.42 -21.38 -10.93
N PHE A 461 15.66 -22.43 -11.23
CA PHE A 461 16.20 -23.79 -11.34
C PHE A 461 17.07 -24.05 -12.58
N SER A 462 17.34 -23.03 -13.42
CA SER A 462 18.06 -23.17 -14.69
C SER A 462 19.47 -22.58 -14.66
N CYS A 463 20.42 -23.23 -15.34
CA CYS A 463 21.68 -22.59 -15.69
C CYS A 463 21.46 -21.46 -16.70
N TYR A 464 21.92 -20.26 -16.37
CA TYR A 464 22.05 -19.12 -17.28
C TYR A 464 23.41 -19.19 -17.99
N ASP A 465 24.51 -18.86 -17.30
CA ASP A 465 25.87 -19.10 -17.79
C ASP A 465 26.26 -20.57 -17.56
N LYS A 466 26.11 -21.38 -18.62
CA LYS A 466 26.46 -22.81 -18.62
C LYS A 466 27.91 -23.10 -18.22
N LYS A 467 28.86 -22.16 -18.38
CA LYS A 467 30.26 -22.38 -17.99
C LYS A 467 30.46 -22.17 -16.50
N LEU A 468 29.78 -21.18 -15.91
CA LEU A 468 29.82 -20.93 -14.48
C LEU A 468 28.98 -21.96 -13.71
N CYS A 469 27.80 -22.31 -14.22
CA CYS A 469 26.90 -23.30 -13.63
C CYS A 469 27.50 -24.73 -13.62
N ALA A 470 28.45 -25.02 -14.51
CA ALA A 470 29.19 -26.29 -14.53
C ALA A 470 30.34 -26.34 -13.51
N ASN A 471 30.66 -25.23 -12.82
CA ASN A 471 31.67 -25.20 -11.78
C ASN A 471 31.10 -25.73 -10.46
N SER A 472 31.52 -26.93 -10.05
CA SER A 472 31.09 -27.55 -8.78
C SER A 472 31.52 -26.80 -7.51
N SER A 473 32.28 -25.70 -7.64
CA SER A 473 32.69 -24.85 -6.51
C SER A 473 31.81 -23.60 -6.33
N LEU A 474 30.67 -23.52 -7.02
CA LEU A 474 29.76 -22.37 -6.92
C LEU A 474 29.02 -22.32 -5.57
N ASP A 475 28.70 -23.49 -4.99
CA ASP A 475 27.97 -23.67 -3.71
C ASP A 475 26.68 -22.83 -3.64
N ASP A 476 25.94 -22.83 -4.74
CA ASP A 476 24.69 -22.10 -4.93
C ASP A 476 23.50 -22.78 -4.22
N VAL A 477 22.64 -21.93 -3.66
CA VAL A 477 21.33 -22.29 -3.11
C VAL A 477 20.28 -22.09 -4.20
N LEU A 478 19.32 -23.01 -4.29
CA LEU A 478 18.17 -22.88 -5.19
C LEU A 478 17.01 -22.19 -4.46
N PRO A 479 16.19 -21.40 -5.18
CA PRO A 479 15.05 -20.71 -4.59
C PRO A 479 13.99 -21.67 -4.06
N ILE A 480 13.24 -21.22 -3.06
CA ILE A 480 12.12 -22.00 -2.50
C ILE A 480 10.96 -22.14 -3.49
N TYR A 481 10.87 -21.21 -4.44
CA TYR A 481 9.93 -21.25 -5.55
C TYR A 481 10.48 -20.43 -6.71
N ALA A 482 10.31 -20.91 -7.95
CA ALA A 482 10.58 -20.12 -9.15
C ALA A 482 9.55 -20.40 -10.23
N TYR A 483 9.13 -19.37 -10.95
CA TYR A 483 8.08 -19.45 -11.97
C TYR A 483 8.52 -18.86 -13.32
N PRO A 484 8.05 -19.43 -14.45
CA PRO A 484 8.59 -19.07 -15.76
C PRO A 484 7.95 -17.81 -16.37
N HIS A 485 8.65 -17.12 -17.28
CA HIS A 485 8.20 -15.86 -17.92
C HIS A 485 6.88 -15.93 -18.73
N LYS A 486 6.32 -17.13 -18.90
CA LYS A 486 4.95 -17.36 -19.43
C LYS A 486 3.84 -17.15 -18.40
N MET A 487 4.19 -17.00 -17.12
CA MET A 487 3.29 -16.85 -15.98
C MET A 487 3.32 -15.43 -15.43
N GLY A 488 4.52 -14.89 -15.19
CA GLY A 488 4.79 -13.49 -14.84
C GLY A 488 6.25 -13.16 -15.20
N LYS A 489 6.67 -11.89 -15.21
CA LYS A 489 7.97 -11.44 -15.78
C LYS A 489 8.79 -10.50 -14.88
N SER A 490 8.36 -10.27 -13.65
CA SER A 490 9.08 -9.45 -12.68
C SER A 490 8.46 -9.69 -11.32
N VAL A 491 9.09 -10.53 -10.50
CA VAL A 491 8.58 -10.80 -9.14
C VAL A 491 8.76 -9.58 -8.26
N THR A 492 7.65 -9.14 -7.65
CA THR A 492 7.69 -7.99 -6.74
C THR A 492 8.33 -8.37 -5.40
N GLY A 493 8.19 -9.63 -4.97
CA GLY A 493 8.38 -10.06 -3.58
C GLY A 493 7.06 -9.98 -2.79
N GLY A 494 7.14 -10.14 -1.47
CA GLY A 494 5.95 -10.30 -0.63
C GLY A 494 6.24 -10.41 0.86
N TYR A 495 5.23 -10.80 1.65
CA TYR A 495 5.29 -10.94 3.11
C TYR A 495 4.65 -12.25 3.58
N VAL A 496 5.19 -12.83 4.65
CA VAL A 496 4.47 -13.83 5.42
C VAL A 496 3.38 -13.11 6.22
N TYR A 497 2.11 -13.37 5.92
CA TYR A 497 1.01 -12.74 6.67
C TYR A 497 1.06 -13.18 8.14
N ARG A 498 1.17 -12.19 9.03
CA ARG A 498 1.20 -12.35 10.50
C ARG A 498 0.23 -11.39 11.22
N GLY A 499 -0.71 -10.82 10.46
CA GLY A 499 -1.77 -9.98 10.99
C GLY A 499 -2.75 -10.74 11.88
N CYS A 500 -3.62 -9.96 12.50
CA CYS A 500 -4.56 -10.36 13.52
C CYS A 500 -6.01 -10.42 13.02
N GLU A 501 -6.36 -9.71 11.94
CA GLU A 501 -7.73 -9.66 11.41
C GLU A 501 -8.11 -10.89 10.58
N TYR A 502 -7.17 -11.43 9.80
CA TYR A 502 -7.40 -12.54 8.88
C TYR A 502 -6.56 -13.78 9.23
N PRO A 503 -6.81 -14.44 10.37
CA PRO A 503 -5.98 -15.53 10.88
C PRO A 503 -5.91 -16.76 9.94
N ASN A 504 -6.86 -16.91 9.01
CA ASN A 504 -6.80 -17.90 7.94
C ASN A 504 -5.57 -17.73 7.02
N LEU A 505 -5.07 -16.50 6.88
CA LEU A 505 -3.86 -16.15 6.13
C LEU A 505 -2.56 -16.41 6.91
N ASN A 506 -2.61 -16.64 8.23
CA ASN A 506 -1.40 -16.78 9.06
C ASN A 506 -0.43 -17.84 8.50
N GLY A 507 0.81 -17.41 8.27
CA GLY A 507 1.89 -18.24 7.74
C GLY A 507 1.81 -18.54 6.24
N MET A 508 0.93 -17.87 5.48
CA MET A 508 1.06 -17.80 4.01
C MET A 508 2.06 -16.70 3.65
N TYR A 509 3.05 -17.02 2.82
CA TYR A 509 3.85 -16.00 2.13
C TYR A 509 3.06 -15.52 0.91
N ILE A 510 2.51 -14.31 0.96
CA ILE A 510 1.72 -13.70 -0.11
C ILE A 510 2.61 -12.71 -0.87
N PHE A 511 2.66 -12.86 -2.19
CA PHE A 511 3.57 -12.13 -3.08
C PHE A 511 2.91 -11.85 -4.43
N GLY A 512 3.53 -10.98 -5.23
CA GLY A 512 3.01 -10.56 -6.52
C GLY A 512 4.03 -10.54 -7.65
N ASP A 513 3.53 -10.38 -8.88
CA ASP A 513 4.31 -10.13 -10.09
C ASP A 513 3.92 -8.77 -10.69
N PHE A 514 4.91 -7.89 -10.83
CA PHE A 514 4.75 -6.52 -11.30
C PHE A 514 4.19 -6.45 -12.73
N MET A 515 4.66 -7.29 -13.67
CA MET A 515 4.25 -7.16 -15.08
C MET A 515 2.88 -7.77 -15.37
N SER A 516 2.49 -8.84 -14.68
CA SER A 516 1.24 -9.57 -14.92
C SER A 516 0.11 -9.21 -13.95
N GLY A 517 0.41 -8.51 -12.87
CA GLY A 517 -0.55 -8.22 -11.80
C GLY A 517 -1.04 -9.44 -11.04
N ARG A 518 -0.35 -10.58 -11.16
CA ARG A 518 -0.74 -11.83 -10.48
C ARG A 518 -0.43 -11.75 -8.99
N LEU A 519 -1.40 -12.13 -8.16
CA LEU A 519 -1.23 -12.36 -6.73
C LEU A 519 -1.13 -13.86 -6.46
N MET A 520 -0.20 -14.24 -5.60
CA MET A 520 0.20 -15.63 -5.39
C MET A 520 0.52 -15.87 -3.92
N SER A 521 0.48 -17.13 -3.50
CA SER A 521 0.90 -17.53 -2.16
C SER A 521 1.72 -18.81 -2.15
N LEU A 522 2.66 -18.88 -1.20
CA LEU A 522 3.36 -20.10 -0.82
C LEU A 522 3.02 -20.44 0.63
N ARG A 523 2.79 -21.72 0.93
CA ARG A 523 2.65 -22.24 2.29
C ARG A 523 3.56 -23.45 2.48
N GLU A 524 4.43 -23.38 3.49
CA GLU A 524 5.35 -24.45 3.87
C GLU A 524 4.59 -25.64 4.48
N ASP A 525 4.79 -26.84 3.92
CA ASP A 525 4.45 -28.09 4.60
C ASP A 525 5.58 -28.43 5.58
N LYS A 526 5.33 -28.18 6.86
CA LYS A 526 6.29 -28.39 7.96
C LYS A 526 6.75 -29.84 8.13
N SER A 527 6.04 -30.81 7.55
CA SER A 527 6.39 -32.23 7.64
C SER A 527 7.41 -32.66 6.57
N THR A 528 7.48 -31.95 5.43
CA THR A 528 8.38 -32.25 4.32
C THR A 528 9.43 -31.15 4.06
N GLY A 529 9.15 -29.91 4.46
CA GLY A 529 9.90 -28.71 4.07
C GLY A 529 9.55 -28.19 2.68
N GLU A 530 8.56 -28.76 2.01
CA GLU A 530 8.15 -28.35 0.66
C GLU A 530 7.21 -27.13 0.70
N TRP A 531 7.34 -26.25 -0.29
CA TRP A 531 6.50 -25.06 -0.42
C TRP A 531 5.35 -25.30 -1.40
N LYS A 532 4.12 -25.31 -0.88
CA LYS A 532 2.91 -25.46 -1.67
C LYS A 532 2.51 -24.12 -2.28
N TYR A 533 2.43 -24.08 -3.60
CA TYR A 533 1.92 -22.94 -4.38
C TYR A 533 0.39 -22.89 -4.42
N ASN A 534 -0.17 -21.69 -4.30
CA ASN A 534 -1.57 -21.37 -4.52
C ASN A 534 -1.71 -20.01 -5.23
N GLU A 535 -2.47 -19.97 -6.33
CA GLU A 535 -2.90 -18.72 -6.98
C GLU A 535 -3.90 -17.97 -6.07
N ILE A 536 -3.85 -16.63 -6.07
CA ILE A 536 -4.86 -15.77 -5.42
C ILE A 536 -5.70 -15.10 -6.51
N CYS A 537 -7.02 -15.18 -6.35
CA CYS A 537 -8.01 -14.58 -7.23
C CYS A 537 -8.88 -13.61 -6.44
N MET A 538 -9.34 -12.56 -7.11
CA MET A 538 -10.31 -11.64 -6.51
C MET A 538 -11.69 -12.29 -6.42
N GLY A 539 -12.37 -12.11 -5.28
CA GLY A 539 -13.71 -12.62 -5.07
C GLY A 539 -14.74 -11.99 -6.02
N VAL A 540 -15.66 -12.81 -6.53
CA VAL A 540 -16.70 -12.39 -7.48
C VAL A 540 -18.09 -12.52 -6.90
N GLY A 541 -19.03 -11.71 -7.40
CA GLY A 541 -20.42 -11.70 -6.93
C GLY A 541 -20.50 -11.31 -5.45
N LEU A 542 -21.17 -12.14 -4.65
CA LEU A 542 -21.40 -11.88 -3.22
C LEU A 542 -20.13 -11.86 -2.37
N THR A 543 -19.05 -12.51 -2.82
CA THR A 543 -17.80 -12.70 -2.06
C THR A 543 -17.14 -11.37 -1.64
N CYS A 544 -17.19 -10.34 -2.50
CA CYS A 544 -16.69 -9.00 -2.20
C CYS A 544 -17.81 -7.95 -2.28
N ALA A 545 -19.07 -8.34 -2.03
CA ALA A 545 -20.22 -7.42 -2.12
C ALA A 545 -20.42 -6.56 -0.85
N PHE A 546 -19.58 -6.72 0.18
CA PHE A 546 -19.66 -5.93 1.41
C PHE A 546 -19.19 -4.48 1.15
N PRO A 547 -19.86 -3.45 1.71
CA PRO A 547 -19.47 -2.06 1.49
C PRO A 547 -18.01 -1.76 1.84
N GLY A 548 -17.27 -1.16 0.90
CA GLY A 548 -15.85 -0.83 1.05
C GLY A 548 -14.90 -1.91 0.52
N LEU A 549 -15.38 -3.13 0.26
CA LEU A 549 -14.59 -4.15 -0.42
C LEU A 549 -14.64 -3.99 -1.94
N ILE A 550 -13.51 -4.24 -2.58
CA ILE A 550 -13.35 -4.27 -4.03
C ILE A 550 -12.66 -5.56 -4.48
N ASN A 551 -12.76 -5.84 -5.78
CA ASN A 551 -12.24 -7.06 -6.40
C ASN A 551 -11.43 -6.79 -7.67
N ASN A 552 -10.87 -5.58 -7.77
CA ASN A 552 -10.00 -5.13 -8.84
C ASN A 552 -8.94 -4.19 -8.27
N TYR A 553 -7.83 -4.06 -8.99
CA TYR A 553 -6.68 -3.24 -8.65
C TYR A 553 -5.90 -2.97 -9.94
N HIS A 554 -5.05 -1.94 -9.96
CA HIS A 554 -4.22 -1.66 -11.14
C HIS A 554 -3.17 -2.75 -11.37
N GLN A 555 -2.88 -3.06 -12.63
CA GLN A 555 -2.07 -4.23 -13.02
C GLN A 555 -0.66 -4.23 -12.43
N TYR A 556 0.04 -3.08 -12.36
CA TYR A 556 1.45 -3.07 -12.00
C TYR A 556 1.65 -3.12 -10.48
N ILE A 557 1.80 -4.32 -9.90
CA ILE A 557 2.05 -4.50 -8.46
C ILE A 557 3.51 -4.10 -8.15
N ILE A 558 3.71 -2.87 -7.66
CA ILE A 558 5.03 -2.27 -7.47
C ILE A 558 5.69 -2.74 -6.16
N SER A 559 4.92 -2.93 -5.09
CA SER A 559 5.52 -3.16 -3.77
C SER A 559 4.52 -3.79 -2.78
N PHE A 560 5.03 -4.33 -1.68
CA PHE A 560 4.24 -4.86 -0.56
C PHE A 560 4.66 -4.20 0.75
N ALA A 561 3.75 -4.18 1.72
CA ALA A 561 3.97 -3.62 3.05
C ALA A 561 3.15 -4.32 4.11
N GLU A 562 3.53 -4.11 5.37
CA GLU A 562 2.72 -4.46 6.54
C GLU A 562 2.55 -3.22 7.44
N ASP A 563 1.46 -3.14 8.19
CA ASP A 563 1.27 -2.13 9.23
C ASP A 563 1.86 -2.56 10.60
N GLU A 564 1.72 -1.72 11.63
CA GLU A 564 2.21 -2.06 12.98
C GLU A 564 1.51 -3.31 13.56
N SER A 565 0.26 -3.58 13.17
CA SER A 565 -0.52 -4.76 13.56
C SER A 565 -0.12 -6.05 12.82
N GLY A 566 0.53 -5.93 11.66
CA GLY A 566 0.93 -7.04 10.78
C GLY A 566 -0.06 -7.34 9.66
N GLU A 567 -1.03 -6.46 9.44
CA GLU A 567 -1.95 -6.54 8.30
C GLU A 567 -1.20 -6.28 7.00
N LEU A 568 -1.60 -6.97 5.94
CA LEU A 568 -0.88 -6.97 4.67
C LEU A 568 -1.48 -5.97 3.68
N TYR A 569 -0.59 -5.21 3.04
CA TYR A 569 -0.90 -4.22 2.02
C TYR A 569 -0.03 -4.46 0.78
N PHE A 570 -0.52 -4.03 -0.38
CA PHE A 570 0.31 -3.86 -1.57
C PHE A 570 0.03 -2.55 -2.27
N MET A 571 1.02 -2.10 -3.04
CA MET A 571 0.99 -0.89 -3.85
C MET A 571 0.91 -1.32 -5.32
N SER A 572 -0.03 -0.76 -6.09
CA SER A 572 -0.02 -0.90 -7.54
C SER A 572 -0.36 0.41 -8.26
N THR A 573 -0.06 0.48 -9.56
CA THR A 573 -0.26 1.67 -10.39
C THR A 573 -0.78 1.30 -11.78
N GLU A 574 -1.45 2.23 -12.44
CA GLU A 574 -1.80 2.10 -13.86
C GLU A 574 -0.60 2.35 -14.76
N VAL A 575 0.24 3.32 -14.40
CA VAL A 575 1.43 3.71 -15.17
C VAL A 575 2.66 3.69 -14.27
N PRO A 576 3.66 2.81 -14.51
CA PRO A 576 4.84 2.66 -13.67
C PRO A 576 5.92 3.71 -14.01
N SER A 577 5.57 4.97 -13.80
CA SER A 577 6.44 6.14 -14.02
C SER A 577 6.46 6.98 -12.74
N ALA A 578 7.65 7.43 -12.32
CA ALA A 578 7.84 8.15 -11.07
C ALA A 578 6.89 9.34 -10.88
N THR A 579 6.55 10.03 -11.96
CA THR A 579 5.71 11.23 -11.94
C THR A 579 4.21 10.95 -12.10
N SER A 580 3.79 9.70 -12.34
CA SER A 580 2.38 9.36 -12.57
C SER A 580 1.61 9.24 -11.25
N PRO A 581 0.56 10.05 -11.01
CA PRO A 581 -0.24 10.02 -9.79
C PRO A 581 -1.33 8.93 -9.83
N THR A 582 -1.04 7.77 -10.43
CA THR A 582 -1.98 6.63 -10.58
C THR A 582 -1.72 5.50 -9.59
N GLY A 583 -0.84 5.73 -8.60
CA GLY A 583 -0.53 4.78 -7.54
C GLY A 583 -1.62 4.69 -6.48
N VAL A 584 -1.92 3.46 -6.06
CA VAL A 584 -2.94 3.10 -5.08
C VAL A 584 -2.37 2.07 -4.09
N ILE A 585 -2.80 2.16 -2.82
CA ILE A 585 -2.52 1.20 -1.75
C ILE A 585 -3.78 0.40 -1.45
N TYR A 586 -3.66 -0.92 -1.49
CA TYR A 586 -4.72 -1.87 -1.19
C TYR A 586 -4.36 -2.68 0.06
N LYS A 587 -5.30 -2.81 1.00
CA LYS A 587 -5.23 -3.80 2.09
C LYS A 587 -5.77 -5.13 1.57
N VAL A 588 -5.11 -6.24 1.92
CA VAL A 588 -5.55 -7.60 1.60
C VAL A 588 -6.58 -8.06 2.62
N VAL A 589 -7.73 -8.54 2.15
CA VAL A 589 -8.88 -8.96 2.97
C VAL A 589 -9.24 -10.42 2.69
N ASP A 590 -9.39 -11.23 3.74
CA ASP A 590 -10.05 -12.54 3.64
C ASP A 590 -11.56 -12.42 3.95
N PRO A 591 -12.44 -12.50 2.93
CA PRO A 591 -13.89 -12.37 3.12
C PRO A 591 -14.54 -13.59 3.80
N SER A 592 -13.80 -14.70 3.98
CA SER A 592 -14.29 -15.85 4.74
C SER A 592 -14.16 -15.67 6.27
N SER A 593 -13.48 -14.60 6.70
CA SER A 593 -13.50 -14.09 8.07
C SER A 593 -14.53 -12.95 8.17
N PRO A 594 -15.39 -12.88 9.22
CA PRO A 594 -16.36 -11.80 9.34
C PRO A 594 -15.66 -10.42 9.41
N PRO A 595 -16.15 -9.40 8.68
CA PRO A 595 -15.44 -8.15 8.50
C PRO A 595 -15.44 -7.29 9.77
N PHE A 596 -14.27 -7.08 10.36
CA PHE A 596 -14.10 -6.18 11.50
C PHE A 596 -13.89 -4.72 11.04
N LYS A 597 -14.75 -3.80 11.51
CA LYS A 597 -14.41 -2.36 11.47
C LYS A 597 -13.42 -2.03 12.58
N HIS A 598 -12.34 -1.33 12.26
CA HIS A 598 -11.39 -0.84 13.25
C HIS A 598 -12.06 0.08 14.28
N LEU A 599 -12.22 -0.42 15.50
CA LEU A 599 -12.22 0.44 16.68
C LEU A 599 -10.79 0.94 16.87
N THR A 600 -10.53 2.18 16.44
CA THR A 600 -9.38 2.91 16.97
C THR A 600 -9.56 2.95 18.49
N VAL A 601 -8.63 2.34 19.23
CA VAL A 601 -8.53 2.54 20.67
C VAL A 601 -8.16 4.00 20.85
N SER A 602 -9.19 4.84 21.01
CA SER A 602 -9.03 6.22 21.37
C SER A 602 -8.37 6.22 22.74
N ILE A 603 -7.06 6.42 22.76
CA ILE A 603 -6.29 6.62 23.98
C ILE A 603 -6.93 7.84 24.64
N LEU A 604 -7.74 7.57 25.67
CA LEU A 604 -8.38 8.56 26.51
C LEU A 604 -7.28 9.53 26.93
N LYS A 605 -7.36 10.75 26.40
CA LYS A 605 -6.28 11.74 26.46
C LYS A 605 -5.79 11.83 27.90
N SER A 606 -4.59 11.33 28.16
CA SER A 606 -3.86 11.68 29.37
C SER A 606 -3.50 13.14 29.22
N VAL A 607 -4.40 14.01 29.70
CA VAL A 607 -4.21 15.45 29.71
C VAL A 607 -3.07 15.72 30.68
N HIS A 608 -1.85 15.72 30.15
CA HIS A 608 -0.65 16.11 30.87
C HIS A 608 -0.75 17.61 31.17
N PHE A 609 -1.39 17.93 32.29
CA PHE A 609 -1.50 19.29 32.81
C PHE A 609 -0.08 19.77 33.19
N TRP A 610 0.54 20.52 32.28
CA TRP A 610 1.77 21.26 32.58
C TRP A 610 1.47 22.31 33.65
N PHE A 611 1.80 22.01 34.90
CA PHE A 611 1.83 22.99 35.99
C PHE A 611 3.00 23.96 35.77
N ILE A 612 2.78 25.02 34.99
CA ILE A 612 3.67 26.16 34.97
C ILE A 612 3.50 26.94 36.29
N PHE A 613 4.46 26.80 37.19
CA PHE A 613 4.58 27.64 38.37
C PHE A 613 4.91 29.09 37.95
N ILE A 614 3.90 29.97 37.92
CA ILE A 614 4.12 31.42 37.90
C ILE A 614 3.97 31.94 39.33
N PHE A 615 5.09 32.32 39.94
CA PHE A 615 5.10 33.15 41.14
C PHE A 615 4.63 34.58 40.77
N GLY A 616 3.50 35.00 41.33
CA GLY A 616 2.95 36.35 41.13
C GLY A 616 2.14 36.80 42.34
N LEU A 617 2.64 37.81 43.05
CA LEU A 617 2.07 38.34 44.29
C LEU A 617 0.96 39.38 44.05
N LEU A 618 0.10 39.55 45.07
CA LEU A 618 -0.71 40.73 45.43
C LEU A 618 -2.12 40.94 44.84
N SER A 619 -3.10 40.85 45.75
CA SER A 619 -4.20 41.80 46.00
C SER A 619 -5.56 41.67 45.27
N LEU A 620 -6.59 41.42 46.09
CA LEU A 620 -8.04 41.71 45.92
C LEU A 620 -8.31 43.24 45.84
N PRO A 621 -9.53 43.74 45.47
CA PRO A 621 -10.84 43.08 45.54
C PRO A 621 -11.82 43.26 44.33
N LEU A 622 -13.01 42.66 44.49
CA LEU A 622 -14.19 42.72 43.60
C LEU A 622 -14.61 44.13 43.15
N ALA A 623 -15.10 44.22 41.90
CA ALA A 623 -16.11 45.18 41.48
C ALA A 623 -17.12 44.50 40.53
N LEU A 624 -18.42 44.61 40.87
CA LEU A 624 -19.53 44.12 40.05
C LEU A 624 -19.87 45.16 38.97
N ILE A 625 -19.74 44.80 37.69
CA ILE A 625 -20.46 45.46 36.58
C ILE A 625 -20.99 44.36 35.66
N GLY A 626 -22.32 44.29 35.50
CA GLY A 626 -22.96 43.36 34.59
C GLY A 626 -23.04 43.93 33.17
N VAL A 627 -22.80 43.07 32.17
CA VAL A 627 -23.18 43.29 30.77
C VAL A 627 -23.81 42.00 30.24
N GLN A 628 -24.91 42.13 29.50
CA GLN A 628 -25.71 41.00 29.02
C GLN A 628 -25.00 40.20 27.92
N PRO A 629 -25.29 38.90 27.76
CA PRO A 629 -24.82 38.12 26.62
C PRO A 629 -25.51 38.59 25.33
N PRO A 630 -24.78 38.75 24.21
CA PRO A 630 -25.37 39.12 22.93
C PRO A 630 -26.19 37.96 22.33
N HIS A 631 -27.23 38.33 21.57
CA HIS A 631 -28.25 37.43 21.04
C HIS A 631 -27.73 36.25 20.20
N THR A 632 -28.16 35.04 20.57
CA THR A 632 -28.18 33.89 19.66
C THR A 632 -29.21 34.10 18.55
N LYS A 633 -28.77 34.28 17.29
CA LYS A 633 -29.65 34.05 16.14
C LYS A 633 -29.75 32.54 15.88
N LYS A 634 -30.97 32.00 15.93
CA LYS A 634 -31.25 30.64 15.45
C LYS A 634 -31.00 30.57 13.94
N PRO A 635 -30.30 29.55 13.41
CA PRO A 635 -30.35 29.22 12.00
C PRO A 635 -31.79 28.79 11.63
N GLN A 636 -32.29 29.26 10.48
CA GLN A 636 -33.48 28.67 9.85
C GLN A 636 -33.07 27.50 8.94
N PRO A 637 -33.95 26.52 8.69
CA PRO A 637 -33.60 25.34 7.92
C PRO A 637 -33.41 25.67 6.43
N THR A 638 -32.21 25.40 5.92
CA THR A 638 -31.94 25.38 4.48
C THR A 638 -32.65 24.16 3.86
N LYS A 639 -33.51 24.37 2.87
CA LYS A 639 -34.07 23.26 2.10
C LYS A 639 -33.00 22.70 1.17
N SER A 640 -32.82 21.39 1.19
CA SER A 640 -32.11 20.66 0.13
C SER A 640 -32.83 20.87 -1.21
N HIS A 641 -32.06 20.95 -2.29
CA HIS A 641 -32.57 21.06 -3.65
C HIS A 641 -32.29 19.74 -4.36
N ASP A 642 -33.34 19.04 -4.77
CA ASP A 642 -33.26 17.70 -5.34
C ASP A 642 -33.20 17.78 -6.86
N TRP A 643 -31.98 17.66 -7.40
CA TRP A 643 -31.69 17.71 -8.83
C TRP A 643 -32.10 16.42 -9.57
N LEU A 644 -32.37 15.34 -8.84
CA LEU A 644 -32.72 14.04 -9.44
C LEU A 644 -34.12 14.07 -10.05
N GLN A 645 -35.03 14.90 -9.50
CA GLN A 645 -36.40 15.01 -9.97
C GLN A 645 -36.52 15.75 -11.32
N GLU A 646 -35.71 16.79 -11.56
CA GLU A 646 -35.65 17.46 -12.88
C GLU A 646 -35.08 16.56 -13.99
N LEU A 647 -34.21 15.61 -13.65
CA LEU A 647 -33.67 14.63 -14.61
C LEU A 647 -34.73 13.60 -15.03
N ILE A 648 -35.61 13.21 -14.11
CA ILE A 648 -36.70 12.26 -14.34
C ILE A 648 -37.82 12.89 -15.19
N ASP A 649 -38.16 14.16 -14.92
CA ASP A 649 -39.19 14.89 -15.68
C ASP A 649 -38.72 15.28 -17.11
N GLY A 650 -37.42 15.18 -17.41
CA GLY A 650 -36.82 15.45 -18.72
C GLY A 650 -36.74 14.25 -19.68
N LEU A 651 -37.09 13.04 -19.24
CA LEU A 651 -36.96 11.80 -20.01
C LEU A 651 -38.33 11.14 -20.28
N GLY A 652 -39.18 11.84 -21.04
CA GLY A 652 -40.46 11.34 -21.55
C GLY A 652 -40.54 11.39 -23.07
N ASP A 653 -40.86 10.24 -23.67
CA ASP A 653 -41.37 10.00 -25.03
C ASP A 653 -40.55 10.48 -26.26
N GLU A 654 -39.84 9.55 -26.92
CA GLU A 654 -40.34 8.93 -28.19
C GLU A 654 -39.42 7.82 -28.74
N GLU A 655 -40.02 6.78 -29.35
CA GLU A 655 -39.31 5.69 -30.03
C GLU A 655 -39.17 5.91 -31.57
N LEU A 656 -37.98 5.60 -32.11
CA LEU A 656 -37.72 4.98 -33.43
C LEU A 656 -38.38 5.55 -34.71
N LYS A 657 -37.55 6.10 -35.63
CA LYS A 657 -37.36 5.51 -36.99
C LYS A 657 -36.27 6.13 -37.91
N MET A 658 -35.39 5.22 -38.32
CA MET A 658 -34.55 5.11 -39.53
C MET A 658 -35.02 5.82 -40.84
N THR A 659 -34.11 6.50 -41.56
CA THR A 659 -33.70 6.26 -43.00
C THR A 659 -32.91 7.42 -43.66
N THR A 660 -31.96 7.07 -44.55
CA THR A 660 -31.19 7.91 -45.51
C THR A 660 -32.05 8.34 -46.73
N PRO A 661 -31.71 9.38 -47.57
CA PRO A 661 -30.50 9.41 -48.42
C PRO A 661 -29.90 10.79 -48.89
N ILE A 662 -28.81 10.69 -49.69
CA ILE A 662 -28.11 11.68 -50.57
C ILE A 662 -29.05 12.28 -51.67
N PRO A 663 -28.77 13.39 -52.47
CA PRO A 663 -27.49 13.71 -53.19
C PRO A 663 -27.13 15.20 -53.67
N THR A 664 -25.88 15.38 -54.17
CA THR A 664 -25.41 16.20 -55.36
C THR A 664 -25.32 17.77 -55.49
N THR A 665 -24.07 18.26 -55.58
CA THR A 665 -23.39 19.08 -56.66
C THR A 665 -23.71 20.55 -57.10
N THR A 666 -22.60 21.34 -57.12
CA THR A 666 -22.02 22.19 -58.23
C THR A 666 -22.31 23.70 -58.49
N THR A 667 -21.19 24.47 -58.52
CA THR A 667 -20.82 25.63 -59.40
C THR A 667 -21.52 27.00 -59.22
N THR A 668 -20.86 28.18 -59.28
CA THR A 668 -20.04 28.75 -60.39
C THR A 668 -19.16 29.98 -59.98
N LYS A 669 -18.13 30.30 -60.80
CA LYS A 669 -17.47 31.62 -61.03
C LYS A 669 -17.48 31.87 -62.58
N PRO A 670 -16.76 32.80 -63.29
CA PRO A 670 -15.91 33.96 -62.93
C PRO A 670 -16.08 35.23 -63.86
N HIS A 671 -15.23 36.28 -63.71
CA HIS A 671 -14.62 37.18 -64.77
C HIS A 671 -14.23 38.60 -64.23
N ARG A 672 -13.30 39.44 -64.76
CA ARG A 672 -12.10 39.34 -65.66
C ARG A 672 -11.32 40.70 -65.68
N ASN A 673 -9.99 40.72 -65.94
CA ASN A 673 -9.15 41.83 -66.52
C ASN A 673 -8.96 43.19 -65.76
N SER A 674 -7.92 44.03 -65.95
CA SER A 674 -6.57 43.92 -66.57
C SER A 674 -5.57 45.09 -66.28
N ARG A 675 -4.25 44.79 -66.29
CA ARG A 675 -3.04 45.56 -66.75
C ARG A 675 -2.66 47.02 -66.28
N ARG A 676 -1.55 47.05 -65.48
CA ARG A 676 -0.22 47.72 -65.69
C ARG A 676 0.06 49.25 -65.50
N LYS A 677 1.22 49.47 -64.80
CA LYS A 677 2.23 50.58 -64.80
C LYS A 677 1.99 51.86 -63.98
N GLY A 678 2.91 52.15 -63.04
CA GLY A 678 3.09 53.49 -62.40
C GLY A 678 4.13 53.49 -61.26
N ARG A 679 5.11 54.39 -61.28
CA ARG A 679 6.34 54.38 -60.42
C ARG A 679 6.21 55.15 -59.09
N ARG A 680 6.91 54.65 -58.06
CA ARG A 680 7.57 55.34 -56.91
C ARG A 680 6.77 55.95 -55.72
N ARG A 681 7.11 55.39 -54.54
CA ARG A 681 7.23 55.98 -53.18
C ARG A 681 6.05 56.76 -52.57
N LYS A 682 5.33 56.08 -51.67
CA LYS A 682 4.78 56.66 -50.42
C LYS A 682 4.82 55.58 -49.33
N GLY A 683 5.32 55.93 -48.14
CA GLY A 683 5.26 55.04 -46.99
C GLY A 683 4.05 55.38 -46.10
N LYS A 684 3.08 54.46 -46.01
CA LYS A 684 2.18 54.33 -44.85
C LYS A 684 1.49 52.96 -44.87
N SER A 685 1.20 52.46 -43.67
CA SER A 685 0.62 51.14 -43.36
C SER A 685 -0.65 50.78 -44.13
N ARG A 686 -0.79 49.50 -44.53
CA ARG A 686 -1.99 48.67 -44.26
C ARG A 686 -1.80 47.18 -44.58
N THR A 687 -2.23 46.34 -43.64
CA THR A 687 -2.80 44.97 -43.78
C THR A 687 -2.21 44.03 -44.84
N VAL A 688 -1.43 43.05 -44.37
CA VAL A 688 -1.13 41.80 -45.11
C VAL A 688 -2.34 40.87 -44.98
N SER A 689 -2.88 40.42 -46.11
CA SER A 689 -3.83 39.30 -46.17
C SER A 689 -3.09 37.98 -45.87
N ALA A 690 -3.68 37.11 -45.04
CA ALA A 690 -3.09 35.81 -44.73
C ALA A 690 -2.82 34.98 -46.01
N PRO A 691 -1.74 34.19 -46.07
CA PRO A 691 -1.46 33.33 -47.22
C PRO A 691 -2.54 32.26 -47.42
N GLU A 692 -2.81 31.89 -48.67
CA GLU A 692 -3.67 30.78 -49.03
C GLU A 692 -2.93 29.46 -48.72
N LEU A 693 -3.46 28.64 -47.80
CA LEU A 693 -2.85 27.38 -47.36
C LEU A 693 -2.61 26.44 -48.55
N GLN A 694 -1.38 25.92 -48.66
CA GLN A 694 -0.96 25.03 -49.75
C GLN A 694 -1.04 23.56 -49.32
N ASN A 695 -1.27 22.67 -50.29
CA ASN A 695 -1.14 21.22 -50.04
C ASN A 695 0.26 20.89 -49.49
N GLY A 696 0.32 20.02 -48.50
CA GLY A 696 1.55 19.62 -47.81
C GLY A 696 1.97 20.56 -46.68
N ALA A 697 1.22 21.63 -46.39
CA ALA A 697 1.43 22.43 -45.20
C ALA A 697 1.15 21.59 -43.94
N VAL A 698 2.02 21.70 -42.94
CA VAL A 698 1.90 20.98 -41.65
C VAL A 698 1.61 21.94 -40.51
N ARG A 699 0.95 21.45 -39.46
CA ARG A 699 0.77 22.15 -38.17
C ARG A 699 0.91 21.16 -37.02
N LEU A 700 1.22 21.68 -35.84
CA LEU A 700 1.25 20.92 -34.59
C LEU A 700 0.03 21.27 -33.73
N VAL A 701 -0.60 20.26 -33.14
CA VAL A 701 -1.76 20.39 -32.26
C VAL A 701 -1.56 19.49 -31.03
N GLY A 702 -2.01 19.92 -29.85
CA GLY A 702 -2.06 19.05 -28.67
C GLY A 702 -0.98 19.22 -27.59
N ASP A 703 -0.15 20.27 -27.61
CA ASP A 703 0.58 20.66 -26.40
C ASP A 703 -0.37 21.41 -25.45
N GLU A 704 -0.63 20.85 -24.27
CA GLU A 704 -1.51 21.45 -23.24
C GLU A 704 -1.01 22.83 -22.76
N HIS A 705 0.28 23.11 -22.98
CA HIS A 705 0.94 24.37 -22.66
C HIS A 705 1.02 25.35 -23.85
N GLY A 706 0.47 24.99 -25.01
CA GLY A 706 0.37 25.84 -26.19
C GLY A 706 1.69 26.19 -26.88
N ARG A 707 2.77 25.41 -26.69
CA ARG A 707 4.06 25.63 -27.35
C ARG A 707 3.98 25.23 -28.82
N SER A 708 4.65 26.00 -29.68
CA SER A 708 4.67 25.77 -31.14
C SER A 708 5.78 24.83 -31.60
N ASP A 709 6.56 24.25 -30.69
CA ASP A 709 7.71 23.39 -30.97
C ASP A 709 7.40 21.89 -30.90
N ARG A 710 6.17 21.51 -30.50
CA ARG A 710 5.75 20.11 -30.32
C ARG A 710 4.26 19.91 -30.52
N GLY A 711 3.85 18.69 -30.82
CA GLY A 711 2.45 18.31 -30.98
C GLY A 711 2.24 17.17 -31.99
N ARG A 712 1.00 16.73 -32.12
CA ARG A 712 0.51 15.82 -33.16
C ARG A 712 0.67 16.51 -34.50
N VAL A 713 1.19 15.79 -35.48
CA VAL A 713 1.35 16.28 -36.85
C VAL A 713 0.02 16.18 -37.59
N GLU A 714 -0.47 17.34 -37.99
CA GLU A 714 -1.58 17.42 -38.94
C GLU A 714 -1.07 18.03 -40.25
N ILE A 715 -1.51 17.48 -41.37
CA ILE A 715 -1.16 17.90 -42.73
C ILE A 715 -2.39 18.37 -43.50
N TYR A 716 -2.22 19.41 -44.31
CA TYR A 716 -3.26 19.98 -45.15
C TYR A 716 -3.19 19.41 -46.57
N ILE A 717 -4.24 18.74 -47.03
CA ILE A 717 -4.30 18.16 -48.38
C ILE A 717 -5.70 18.37 -48.97
N ASN A 718 -5.77 18.90 -50.19
CA ASN A 718 -6.98 19.02 -51.01
C ASN A 718 -8.15 19.80 -50.39
N GLY A 719 -7.86 20.67 -49.40
CA GLY A 719 -8.86 21.51 -48.75
C GLY A 719 -9.12 21.17 -47.28
N GLU A 720 -8.72 19.99 -46.83
CA GLU A 720 -8.94 19.48 -45.46
C GLU A 720 -7.62 19.31 -44.68
N TRP A 721 -7.70 19.42 -43.35
CA TRP A 721 -6.65 18.99 -42.43
C TRP A 721 -6.91 17.56 -42.00
N GLY A 722 -5.85 16.80 -41.78
CA GLY A 722 -5.92 15.47 -41.22
C GLY A 722 -4.60 15.00 -40.63
N THR A 723 -4.63 13.88 -39.93
CA THR A 723 -3.49 13.36 -39.18
C THR A 723 -2.60 12.48 -40.07
N VAL A 724 -1.44 12.13 -39.55
CA VAL A 724 -0.45 11.26 -40.20
C VAL A 724 -0.27 10.04 -39.30
N CYS A 725 -0.32 8.83 -39.83
CA CYS A 725 -0.06 7.62 -39.05
C CYS A 725 1.43 7.50 -38.69
N ASP A 726 1.71 6.90 -37.54
CA ASP A 726 3.06 6.68 -37.03
C ASP A 726 3.73 5.38 -37.55
N ASP A 727 3.06 4.62 -38.41
CA ASP A 727 3.64 3.47 -39.10
C ASP A 727 4.81 3.92 -39.99
N LEU A 728 5.95 3.25 -39.82
CA LEU A 728 7.27 3.64 -40.35
C LEU A 728 7.75 5.06 -40.01
N TRP A 729 7.10 5.76 -39.07
CA TRP A 729 7.51 7.10 -38.63
C TRP A 729 8.86 7.06 -37.89
N THR A 730 9.82 7.87 -38.36
CA THR A 730 11.18 7.96 -37.83
C THR A 730 11.60 9.41 -37.60
N ILE A 731 12.77 9.60 -36.98
CA ILE A 731 13.38 10.93 -36.80
C ILE A 731 13.60 11.69 -38.12
N GLN A 732 13.70 11.00 -39.27
CA GLN A 732 13.83 11.67 -40.57
C GLN A 732 12.49 12.25 -41.05
N ASN A 733 11.38 11.59 -40.76
CA ASN A 733 10.05 12.14 -41.01
C ASN A 733 9.81 13.38 -40.14
N ALA A 734 10.14 13.28 -38.85
CA ALA A 734 10.09 14.41 -37.93
C ALA A 734 10.99 15.57 -38.39
N ARG A 735 12.17 15.28 -38.94
CA ARG A 735 13.10 16.27 -39.48
C ARG A 735 12.46 17.09 -40.61
N VAL A 736 11.75 16.45 -41.53
CA VAL A 736 10.99 17.14 -42.59
C VAL A 736 9.92 18.05 -41.98
N VAL A 737 9.09 17.56 -41.05
CA VAL A 737 8.05 18.37 -40.37
C VAL A 737 8.67 19.58 -39.66
N CYS A 738 9.73 19.37 -38.89
CA CYS A 738 10.40 20.45 -38.15
C CYS A 738 11.02 21.48 -39.11
N HIS A 739 11.63 21.06 -40.22
CA HIS A 739 12.15 21.97 -41.25
C HIS A 739 11.03 22.75 -41.95
N GLN A 740 9.90 22.11 -42.26
CA GLN A 740 8.71 22.79 -42.80
C GLN A 740 8.15 23.86 -41.86
N LEU A 741 8.24 23.65 -40.55
CA LEU A 741 7.84 24.60 -39.50
C LEU A 741 8.92 25.64 -39.17
N GLY A 742 10.10 25.57 -39.80
CA GLY A 742 11.18 26.53 -39.65
C GLY A 742 12.18 26.25 -38.52
N PHE A 743 12.13 25.06 -37.92
CA PHE A 743 13.10 24.60 -36.91
C PHE A 743 14.31 23.92 -37.59
N GLN A 744 15.49 24.04 -36.97
CA GLN A 744 16.72 23.47 -37.53
C GLN A 744 16.88 21.96 -37.28
N PHE A 745 16.27 21.44 -36.21
CA PHE A 745 16.40 20.07 -35.76
C PHE A 745 15.03 19.47 -35.41
N ALA A 746 14.87 18.17 -35.65
CA ALA A 746 13.89 17.35 -34.94
C ALA A 746 14.60 16.69 -33.76
N LEU A 747 13.99 16.81 -32.58
CA LEU A 747 14.47 16.25 -31.32
C LEU A 747 13.81 14.89 -31.05
N THR A 748 12.54 14.72 -31.47
CA THR A 748 11.76 13.50 -31.28
C THR A 748 10.82 13.28 -32.46
N ALA A 749 10.68 12.02 -32.90
CA ALA A 749 9.55 11.54 -33.68
C ALA A 749 8.61 10.80 -32.72
N ALA A 750 7.50 11.45 -32.37
CA ALA A 750 6.54 10.93 -31.40
C ALA A 750 5.55 9.97 -32.07
N LYS A 751 5.06 9.01 -31.28
CA LYS A 751 4.30 7.83 -31.70
C LYS A 751 3.12 7.58 -30.76
N ASN A 752 2.24 6.63 -31.12
CA ASN A 752 1.10 6.20 -30.32
C ASN A 752 0.23 7.37 -29.80
N SER A 753 0.04 8.42 -30.61
CA SER A 753 -0.73 9.62 -30.23
C SER A 753 -0.25 10.32 -28.95
N GLU A 754 1.07 10.41 -28.73
CA GLU A 754 1.75 11.11 -27.60
C GLU A 754 1.18 12.52 -27.30
N PHE A 755 0.70 13.23 -28.32
CA PHE A 755 0.11 14.57 -28.23
C PHE A 755 -1.42 14.57 -28.40
N GLY A 756 -2.07 13.47 -28.01
CA GLY A 756 -3.49 13.23 -28.13
C GLY A 756 -3.94 12.80 -29.53
N GLU A 757 -5.09 12.14 -29.59
CA GLU A 757 -5.70 11.60 -30.81
C GLU A 757 -6.48 12.67 -31.60
N GLY A 758 -6.44 12.61 -32.94
CA GLY A 758 -7.16 13.49 -33.84
C GLY A 758 -8.56 12.99 -34.24
N LYS A 759 -9.36 12.49 -33.29
CA LYS A 759 -10.63 11.76 -33.52
C LYS A 759 -11.68 12.45 -34.42
N ASP A 760 -11.66 13.78 -34.51
CA ASP A 760 -12.57 14.57 -35.36
C ASP A 760 -12.02 14.83 -36.78
N LEU A 761 -10.84 14.30 -37.11
CA LEU A 761 -10.16 14.45 -38.38
C LEU A 761 -10.09 13.10 -39.12
N ARG A 762 -9.48 13.11 -40.31
CA ARG A 762 -9.17 11.89 -41.07
C ARG A 762 -7.67 11.63 -41.03
N ILE A 763 -7.25 10.37 -40.99
CA ILE A 763 -5.85 10.00 -41.26
C ILE A 763 -5.62 10.18 -42.77
N LEU A 764 -4.67 11.03 -43.13
CA LEU A 764 -4.43 11.44 -44.52
C LEU A 764 -3.13 10.90 -45.12
N LEU A 765 -2.17 10.47 -44.31
CA LEU A 765 -0.93 9.82 -44.75
C LEU A 765 -0.59 8.64 -43.84
N ASP A 766 0.02 7.62 -44.44
CA ASP A 766 0.45 6.38 -43.80
C ASP A 766 1.72 5.84 -44.52
N ASP A 767 2.46 4.93 -43.88
CA ASP A 767 3.72 4.33 -44.36
C ASP A 767 4.79 5.38 -44.73
N VAL A 768 4.76 6.56 -44.09
CA VAL A 768 5.58 7.71 -44.51
C VAL A 768 7.06 7.42 -44.27
N GLN A 769 7.87 7.52 -45.32
CA GLN A 769 9.30 7.23 -45.33
C GLN A 769 10.05 8.40 -46.00
N CYS A 770 10.72 9.20 -45.17
CA CYS A 770 11.55 10.33 -45.60
C CYS A 770 13.04 10.04 -45.37
N GLU A 771 13.90 10.58 -46.23
CA GLU A 771 15.37 10.63 -46.04
C GLU A 771 15.79 11.79 -45.12
N GLY A 772 14.89 12.73 -44.81
CA GLY A 772 15.13 13.85 -43.90
C GLY A 772 15.65 15.12 -44.59
N THR A 773 15.47 15.21 -45.91
CA THR A 773 15.93 16.33 -46.76
C THR A 773 14.83 16.90 -47.68
N GLU A 774 13.65 16.29 -47.65
CA GLU A 774 12.46 16.65 -48.41
C GLU A 774 11.89 18.00 -47.98
N SER A 775 11.26 18.71 -48.93
CA SER A 775 10.57 19.99 -48.67
C SER A 775 9.18 19.83 -48.05
N SER A 776 8.58 18.65 -48.16
CA SER A 776 7.26 18.32 -47.64
C SER A 776 7.14 16.84 -47.32
N LEU A 777 6.31 16.47 -46.33
CA LEU A 777 5.87 15.08 -46.16
C LEU A 777 5.22 14.48 -47.42
N LEU A 778 4.66 15.30 -48.32
CA LEU A 778 4.12 14.84 -49.62
C LEU A 778 5.21 14.51 -50.66
N ASP A 779 6.45 14.94 -50.44
CA ASP A 779 7.58 14.58 -51.30
C ASP A 779 8.24 13.25 -50.85
N CYS A 780 7.93 12.79 -49.63
CA CYS A 780 8.37 11.50 -49.09
C CYS A 780 7.57 10.33 -49.70
N LYS A 781 8.11 9.12 -49.61
CA LYS A 781 7.36 7.90 -49.98
C LYS A 781 6.27 7.65 -48.93
N HIS A 782 5.05 7.31 -49.36
CA HIS A 782 3.90 7.04 -48.49
C HIS A 782 2.90 6.08 -49.18
N ALA A 783 1.99 5.44 -48.44
CA ALA A 783 0.97 4.52 -49.00
C ALA A 783 0.02 5.20 -50.02
N GLY A 784 -0.26 6.49 -49.82
CA GLY A 784 -1.16 7.30 -50.64
C GLY A 784 -2.07 8.17 -49.79
N VAL A 785 -2.60 9.25 -50.36
CA VAL A 785 -3.46 10.18 -49.60
C VAL A 785 -4.76 9.47 -49.18
N ALA A 786 -5.02 9.46 -47.87
CA ALA A 786 -6.15 8.76 -47.24
C ALA A 786 -6.22 7.25 -47.55
N ILE A 787 -5.07 6.62 -47.82
CA ILE A 787 -4.91 5.16 -47.86
C ILE A 787 -4.12 4.80 -46.60
N HIS A 788 -4.79 4.18 -45.63
CA HIS A 788 -4.20 3.77 -44.36
C HIS A 788 -4.89 2.52 -43.80
N ASN A 789 -4.23 1.80 -42.91
CA ASN A 789 -4.87 0.79 -42.03
C ASN A 789 -4.90 1.20 -40.55
N CYS A 790 -4.34 2.35 -40.22
CA CYS A 790 -4.25 2.85 -38.85
C CYS A 790 -5.58 3.39 -38.29
N ALA A 791 -5.64 3.52 -36.97
CA ALA A 791 -6.63 4.24 -36.20
C ALA A 791 -5.99 5.43 -35.44
N HIS A 792 -6.80 6.29 -34.82
CA HIS A 792 -6.31 7.54 -34.20
C HIS A 792 -5.46 7.38 -32.94
N TYR A 793 -5.25 6.16 -32.43
CA TYR A 793 -4.21 5.89 -31.41
C TYR A 793 -2.80 5.76 -32.03
N GLU A 794 -2.67 5.72 -33.35
CA GLU A 794 -1.42 5.70 -34.14
C GLU A 794 -1.13 7.08 -34.77
N ASP A 795 -1.71 8.19 -34.29
CA ASP A 795 -1.42 9.52 -34.85
C ASP A 795 0.01 9.96 -34.46
N ALA A 796 0.80 10.30 -35.47
CA ALA A 796 2.19 10.70 -35.35
C ALA A 796 2.36 12.11 -34.77
N GLY A 797 3.45 12.32 -34.03
CA GLY A 797 3.83 13.62 -33.47
C GLY A 797 5.30 13.98 -33.70
N VAL A 798 5.69 15.18 -33.28
CA VAL A 798 7.10 15.61 -33.27
C VAL A 798 7.42 16.51 -32.07
N VAL A 799 8.71 16.57 -31.74
CA VAL A 799 9.32 17.67 -30.98
C VAL A 799 10.44 18.25 -31.82
N CYS A 800 10.44 19.57 -31.99
CA CYS A 800 11.36 20.34 -32.82
C CYS A 800 12.26 21.24 -31.98
N GLY A 801 13.40 21.65 -32.54
CA GLY A 801 14.39 22.48 -31.84
C GLY A 801 15.25 23.34 -32.78
N ASN A 802 15.81 24.41 -32.23
CA ASN A 802 16.79 25.27 -32.91
C ASN A 802 18.23 25.05 -32.41
N SER A 803 18.43 24.04 -31.57
CA SER A 803 19.72 23.47 -31.20
C SER A 803 19.54 21.97 -31.02
N ASP A 804 20.63 21.27 -31.29
CA ASP A 804 20.90 19.84 -31.05
C ASP A 804 20.99 19.47 -29.55
N TYR A 805 21.04 20.44 -28.64
CA TYR A 805 21.03 20.21 -27.20
C TYR A 805 19.61 20.23 -26.62
N VAL A 806 19.14 19.09 -26.13
CA VAL A 806 17.86 18.97 -25.41
C VAL A 806 18.05 19.39 -23.94
N VAL A 807 17.83 20.67 -23.64
CA VAL A 807 17.68 21.12 -22.25
C VAL A 807 16.27 20.74 -21.78
N LYS A 808 16.15 19.62 -21.05
CA LYS A 808 14.93 19.31 -20.29
C LYS A 808 14.89 20.21 -19.05
N VAL A 809 13.79 20.94 -18.88
CA VAL A 809 13.46 21.81 -17.73
C VAL A 809 12.29 21.18 -16.99
#